data_AF-A0A3R9JYS9-F1
#
_entry.id   AF-A0A3R9JYS9-F1
#
_cell.length_a   1.000
_cell.length_b   1.000
_cell.length_c   1.000
_cell.angle_alpha   90.00
_cell.angle_beta   90.00
_cell.angle_gamma   90.00
#
_symmetry.space_group_name_H-M   'P 1'
#
loop_
_entity.id
_entity.type
_entity.pdbx_description
1 polymer ?
#
loop_
_entity_poly.entity_id
_entity_poly.type
_entity_poly.pdbx_seq_one_letter_code
_entity_poly.pdbx_strand_id
1 'polypeptide(L)'
;MRSAIYWSIRDKILNFIFYIKKIRLKINSKWQLSKEYKSFRNILFARFISGAIKGFVLALLLGIVDRILLNFSVTTIIESNLLGDVILGELGVAGVILGLYCSNISSVYSTRYANAPEKIAIAFQYDHLTVRSLDVISSFIIYGTIILVELLLNYKVSWATVSVLIIWSILVVIYFGITGNRIYQLSDVFRLSDDAHLYLERVISKNLKHKIYVSDNSYQVYFRKVTSNRIELLKIIQKYGCNPDIADNSSVFNFMCKNLGLINKYWSIKQGLPKDSLWFRKKSKYQQWHLADNIEVLVALDTGTPLSTKEEADIYWFENELMAINKTCVNYLIKEKDFETVYSYLVVLDKICQSAIKYKEASYYLEHLDWINNIIQKSIEIQNKEENISFIAVVEYISVLYLNIILESRDYIKTLDIDKISKSIIDGIDTGKSFNSIETIRGRRDIDIFKKILLEINVEKQRITPVWLIKQYVAKEEFDYVNLLYDVVKEGIEHIYFLSNIIFEKKMYYEACILISKFYKYESELTIFLEFAKQLEIKLFSCHIDSEDSWEESRLDELKEKFREIKQDIPEMYRKCSSIFTVKNWDREGEFPDFLGECFNQISRDTIEAIVNSDKKQFKKNFEIITQIMPLYQEYIRLYFSKNKNSYRKEYVYYMITCPIVEWAQLGGLGIIWGEFFNDKEWSEIVKETSEIIFQNNNEENSKELAIQYTEYVNLRNQLRLMCFMNSRDLIEDKWNDYVVNAIKNTANMETENTMFETKIKTDSKLIKVFCPSILDDGFRTNPSELFWVICVNPLVPEEKRFHSSFSWEKKLND
;
A
#
# COMPACT_ATOMS: atom_id res chain seq x y z
N MET A 1 29.42 38.74 -29.73
CA MET A 1 29.43 38.20 -31.12
C MET A 1 28.13 38.57 -31.82
N ARG A 2 28.15 39.59 -32.70
CA ARG A 2 27.00 40.09 -33.46
C ARG A 2 27.29 39.95 -34.96
N SER A 3 26.97 38.81 -35.57
CA SER A 3 26.83 38.76 -37.02
C SER A 3 25.45 38.21 -37.35
N ALA A 4 24.68 38.94 -38.15
CA ALA A 4 23.38 38.51 -38.65
C ALA A 4 23.48 37.17 -39.41
N ILE A 5 24.67 36.88 -39.95
CA ILE A 5 25.02 35.63 -40.62
C ILE A 5 25.00 34.44 -39.65
N TYR A 6 25.52 34.58 -38.42
CA TYR A 6 25.45 33.51 -37.42
C TYR A 6 23.99 33.16 -37.06
N TRP A 7 23.14 34.17 -36.87
CA TRP A 7 21.72 33.95 -36.58
C TRP A 7 20.97 33.37 -37.77
N SER A 8 21.26 33.79 -39.01
CA SER A 8 20.66 33.22 -40.23
C SER A 8 21.08 31.76 -40.48
N ILE A 9 22.36 31.44 -40.27
CA ILE A 9 22.87 30.07 -40.39
C ILE A 9 22.29 29.20 -39.27
N ARG A 10 22.26 29.69 -38.04
CA ARG A 10 21.64 29.00 -36.91
C ARG A 10 20.16 28.73 -37.15
N ASP A 11 19.43 29.72 -37.69
CA ASP A 11 18.00 29.56 -38.01
C ASP A 11 17.78 28.56 -39.15
N LYS A 12 18.62 28.55 -40.20
CA LYS A 12 18.59 27.53 -41.25
C LYS A 12 18.91 26.13 -40.72
N ILE A 13 19.90 26.01 -39.82
CA ILE A 13 20.26 24.73 -39.19
C ILE A 13 19.14 24.25 -38.26
N LEU A 14 18.58 25.13 -37.44
CA LEU A 14 17.44 24.80 -36.57
C LEU A 14 16.21 24.42 -37.38
N ASN A 15 15.93 25.12 -38.49
CA ASN A 15 14.85 24.77 -39.41
C ASN A 15 15.10 23.42 -40.10
N PHE A 16 16.34 23.12 -40.47
CA PHE A 16 16.68 21.81 -41.05
C PHE A 16 16.56 20.67 -40.03
N ILE A 17 17.07 20.86 -38.81
CA ILE A 17 16.91 19.92 -37.69
C ILE A 17 15.42 19.75 -37.37
N PHE A 18 14.65 20.84 -37.34
CA PHE A 18 13.20 20.80 -37.16
C PHE A 18 12.52 20.06 -38.32
N TYR A 19 12.96 20.23 -39.56
CA TYR A 19 12.39 19.53 -40.72
C TYR A 19 12.69 18.03 -40.66
N ILE A 20 13.90 17.62 -40.28
CA ILE A 20 14.27 16.21 -40.05
C ILE A 20 13.46 15.64 -38.89
N LYS A 21 13.38 16.35 -37.75
CA LYS A 21 12.57 15.93 -36.59
C LYS A 21 11.10 15.82 -36.97
N LYS A 22 10.57 16.78 -37.73
CA LYS A 22 9.20 16.79 -38.25
C LYS A 22 8.99 15.65 -39.23
N ILE A 23 9.93 15.33 -40.12
CA ILE A 23 9.84 14.16 -41.01
C ILE A 23 9.87 12.87 -40.19
N ARG A 24 10.75 12.73 -39.20
CA ARG A 24 10.85 11.54 -38.34
C ARG A 24 9.60 11.36 -37.49
N LEU A 25 9.08 12.44 -36.89
CA LEU A 25 7.80 12.47 -36.18
C LEU A 25 6.64 12.22 -37.13
N LYS A 26 6.64 12.76 -38.35
CA LYS A 26 5.59 12.58 -39.37
C LYS A 26 5.63 11.21 -40.01
N ILE A 27 6.77 10.53 -40.05
CA ILE A 27 6.92 9.12 -40.46
C ILE A 27 6.41 8.22 -39.34
N ASN A 28 6.82 8.44 -38.09
CA ASN A 28 6.28 7.70 -36.93
C ASN A 28 4.78 7.92 -36.76
N SER A 29 4.32 9.18 -36.89
CA SER A 29 2.92 9.53 -36.79
C SER A 29 2.14 9.07 -38.01
N LYS A 30 2.67 9.12 -39.24
CA LYS A 30 1.98 8.54 -40.42
C LYS A 30 1.88 7.03 -40.32
N TRP A 31 2.89 6.32 -39.81
CA TRP A 31 2.83 4.87 -39.60
C TRP A 31 1.78 4.47 -38.56
N GLN A 32 1.54 5.30 -37.53
CA GLN A 32 0.49 5.07 -36.53
C GLN A 32 -0.90 5.59 -36.95
N LEU A 33 -1.02 6.81 -37.48
CA LEU A 33 -2.28 7.35 -38.00
C LEU A 33 -2.79 6.63 -39.25
N SER A 34 -1.91 6.01 -40.05
CA SER A 34 -2.35 5.15 -41.17
C SER A 34 -3.07 3.89 -40.71
N LYS A 35 -2.98 3.51 -39.43
CA LYS A 35 -3.78 2.45 -38.83
C LYS A 35 -5.16 2.94 -38.35
N GLU A 36 -5.34 4.24 -38.12
CA GLU A 36 -6.57 4.77 -37.48
C GLU A 36 -7.55 5.43 -38.47
N TYR A 37 -7.13 5.97 -39.63
CA TYR A 37 -8.05 6.71 -40.54
C TYR A 37 -7.70 6.61 -42.05
N LYS A 38 -7.66 5.41 -42.63
CA LYS A 38 -7.78 5.22 -44.09
C LYS A 38 -8.90 4.24 -44.37
N SER A 39 -9.63 4.42 -45.48
CA SER A 39 -10.60 3.41 -45.91
C SER A 39 -9.89 2.05 -45.97
N PHE A 40 -10.54 1.03 -45.43
CA PHE A 40 -10.04 -0.35 -45.33
C PHE A 40 -9.38 -0.83 -46.64
N ARG A 41 -9.96 -0.42 -47.78
CA ARG A 41 -9.44 -0.65 -49.14
C ARG A 41 -8.02 -0.11 -49.37
N ASN A 42 -7.72 1.11 -48.92
CA ASN A 42 -6.42 1.74 -49.13
C ASN A 42 -5.32 1.14 -48.23
N ILE A 43 -5.69 0.58 -47.08
CA ILE A 43 -4.77 -0.12 -46.18
C ILE A 43 -4.43 -1.49 -46.74
N LEU A 44 -5.45 -2.26 -47.15
CA LEU A 44 -5.27 -3.55 -47.82
C LEU A 44 -4.42 -3.44 -49.08
N PHE A 45 -4.71 -2.46 -49.94
CA PHE A 45 -3.96 -2.25 -51.18
C PHE A 45 -2.49 -1.89 -50.92
N ALA A 46 -2.22 -1.01 -49.94
CA ALA A 46 -0.85 -0.66 -49.56
C ALA A 46 -0.07 -1.84 -48.98
N ARG A 47 -0.73 -2.71 -48.19
CA ARG A 47 -0.11 -3.91 -47.64
C ARG A 47 0.14 -4.97 -48.70
N PHE A 48 -0.81 -5.19 -49.59
CA PHE A 48 -0.65 -6.10 -50.72
C PHE A 48 0.54 -5.68 -51.60
N ILE A 49 0.63 -4.40 -51.97
CA ILE A 49 1.76 -3.87 -52.73
C ILE A 49 3.07 -4.02 -51.94
N SER A 50 3.10 -3.68 -50.65
CA SER A 50 4.31 -3.84 -49.84
C SER A 50 4.72 -5.31 -49.71
N GLY A 51 3.77 -6.23 -49.59
CA GLY A 51 4.00 -7.68 -49.52
C GLY A 51 4.54 -8.21 -50.84
N ALA A 52 3.92 -7.83 -51.96
CA ALA A 52 4.36 -8.19 -53.30
C ALA A 52 5.77 -7.66 -53.60
N ILE A 53 6.09 -6.42 -53.25
CA ILE A 53 7.44 -5.85 -53.41
C ILE A 53 8.46 -6.64 -52.57
N LYS A 54 8.15 -6.93 -51.31
CA LYS A 54 9.06 -7.71 -50.43
C LYS A 54 9.26 -9.13 -50.95
N GLY A 55 8.18 -9.79 -51.35
CA GLY A 55 8.22 -11.13 -51.93
C GLY A 55 9.02 -11.18 -53.23
N PHE A 56 8.83 -10.19 -54.11
CA PHE A 56 9.59 -10.08 -55.36
C PHE A 56 11.07 -9.81 -55.13
N VAL A 57 11.43 -8.91 -54.20
CA VAL A 57 12.83 -8.64 -53.82
C VAL A 57 13.47 -9.90 -53.21
N LEU A 58 12.74 -10.62 -52.36
CA LEU A 58 13.23 -11.86 -51.74
C LEU A 58 13.43 -12.96 -52.79
N ALA A 59 12.48 -13.13 -53.71
CA ALA A 59 12.58 -14.06 -54.83
C ALA A 59 13.77 -13.72 -55.74
N LEU A 60 13.99 -12.44 -56.06
CA LEU A 60 15.17 -11.99 -56.82
C LEU A 60 16.49 -12.28 -56.08
N LEU A 61 16.57 -11.97 -54.79
CA LEU A 61 17.78 -12.22 -53.98
C LEU A 61 18.09 -13.71 -53.91
N LEU A 62 17.08 -14.53 -53.65
CA LEU A 62 17.24 -15.99 -53.59
C LEU A 62 17.51 -16.58 -54.97
N GLY A 63 16.93 -16.04 -56.04
CA GLY A 63 17.25 -16.42 -57.41
C GLY A 63 18.70 -16.08 -57.80
N ILE A 64 19.28 -14.99 -57.30
CA ILE A 64 20.71 -14.67 -57.46
C ILE A 64 21.57 -15.68 -56.68
N VAL A 65 21.20 -15.98 -55.44
CA VAL A 65 21.88 -16.98 -54.60
C VAL A 65 21.83 -18.37 -55.25
N ASP A 66 20.67 -18.75 -55.80
CA ASP A 66 20.47 -20.01 -56.52
C ASP A 66 21.34 -20.07 -57.77
N ARG A 67 21.45 -18.99 -58.56
CA ARG A 67 22.36 -18.93 -59.71
C ARG A 67 23.83 -19.06 -59.32
N ILE A 68 24.23 -18.44 -58.20
CA ILE A 68 25.60 -18.55 -57.67
C ILE A 68 25.87 -19.99 -57.21
N LEU A 69 24.97 -20.59 -56.43
CA LEU A 69 25.10 -21.96 -55.92
C LEU A 69 25.11 -23.01 -57.05
N LEU A 70 24.31 -22.81 -58.09
CA LEU A 70 24.31 -23.65 -59.29
C LEU A 70 25.61 -23.52 -60.09
N ASN A 71 26.19 -22.32 -60.18
CA ASN A 71 27.50 -22.09 -60.84
C ASN A 71 28.67 -22.75 -60.10
N PHE A 72 28.59 -22.90 -58.77
CA PHE A 72 29.58 -23.61 -57.96
C PHE A 72 29.36 -25.13 -57.89
N SER A 73 28.37 -25.69 -58.60
CA SER A 73 28.02 -27.13 -58.60
C SER A 73 27.69 -27.70 -57.19
N VAL A 74 27.25 -26.86 -56.26
CA VAL A 74 26.96 -27.26 -54.86
C VAL A 74 25.56 -27.86 -54.71
N THR A 75 24.65 -27.62 -55.67
CA THR A 75 23.23 -28.02 -55.56
C THR A 75 22.68 -28.58 -56.88
N THR A 76 21.81 -29.60 -56.79
CA THR A 76 21.11 -30.20 -57.93
C THR A 76 19.84 -29.42 -58.30
N ILE A 77 19.47 -29.44 -59.58
CA ILE A 77 18.20 -28.89 -60.08
C ILE A 77 17.07 -29.86 -59.71
N ILE A 78 16.01 -29.36 -59.09
CA ILE A 78 14.85 -30.16 -58.67
C ILE A 78 13.86 -30.31 -59.85
N GLU A 79 13.19 -31.45 -59.95
CA GLU A 79 12.10 -31.65 -60.92
C GLU A 79 10.98 -30.63 -60.71
N SER A 80 10.69 -29.83 -61.74
CA SER A 80 9.73 -28.73 -61.70
C SER A 80 8.32 -29.17 -61.32
N ASN A 81 7.92 -30.40 -61.70
CA ASN A 81 6.58 -30.92 -61.47
C ASN A 81 6.36 -31.28 -60.00
N LEU A 82 7.31 -31.98 -59.38
CA LEU A 82 7.21 -32.38 -57.97
C LEU A 82 7.25 -31.18 -57.03
N LEU A 83 8.06 -30.16 -57.36
CA LEU A 83 8.09 -28.91 -56.59
C LEU A 83 6.79 -28.11 -56.75
N GLY A 84 6.22 -28.05 -57.96
CA GLY A 84 4.94 -27.39 -58.21
C GLY A 84 3.80 -28.00 -57.38
N ASP A 85 3.72 -29.33 -57.32
CA ASP A 85 2.71 -30.05 -56.53
C ASP A 85 2.85 -29.79 -55.02
N VAL A 86 4.08 -29.77 -54.50
CA VAL A 86 4.35 -29.46 -53.09
C VAL A 86 3.92 -28.03 -52.75
N ILE A 87 4.29 -27.04 -53.58
CA ILE A 87 3.90 -25.64 -53.35
C ILE A 87 2.39 -25.47 -53.43
N LEU A 88 1.72 -26.14 -54.38
CA LEU A 88 0.25 -26.14 -54.47
C LEU A 88 -0.40 -26.74 -53.22
N GLY A 89 0.14 -27.83 -52.68
CA GLY A 89 -0.28 -28.43 -51.42
C GLY A 89 -0.13 -27.46 -50.24
N GLU A 90 1.03 -26.82 -50.10
CA GLU A 90 1.31 -25.85 -49.02
C GLU A 90 0.42 -24.60 -49.12
N LEU A 91 0.22 -24.06 -50.32
CA LEU A 91 -0.69 -22.94 -50.56
C LEU A 91 -2.14 -23.30 -50.25
N GLY A 92 -2.55 -24.53 -50.57
CA GLY A 92 -3.87 -25.06 -50.22
C GLY A 92 -4.09 -25.10 -48.70
N VAL A 93 -3.12 -25.65 -47.95
CA VAL A 93 -3.17 -25.68 -46.48
C VAL A 93 -3.20 -24.26 -45.89
N ALA A 94 -2.36 -23.34 -46.39
CA ALA A 94 -2.36 -21.94 -45.96
C ALA A 94 -3.70 -21.25 -46.25
N GLY A 95 -4.33 -21.55 -47.38
CA GLY A 95 -5.67 -21.06 -47.74
C GLY A 95 -6.76 -21.56 -46.80
N VAL A 96 -6.76 -22.86 -46.46
CA VAL A 96 -7.70 -23.43 -45.47
C VAL A 96 -7.51 -22.80 -44.10
N ILE A 97 -6.26 -22.66 -43.66
CA ILE A 97 -5.89 -21.99 -42.41
C ILE A 97 -6.46 -20.56 -42.35
N LEU A 98 -6.31 -19.80 -43.43
CA LEU A 98 -6.85 -18.44 -43.52
C LEU A 98 -8.37 -18.42 -43.49
N GLY A 99 -9.03 -19.38 -44.16
CA GLY A 99 -10.48 -19.56 -44.11
C GLY A 99 -11.01 -19.85 -42.72
N LEU A 100 -10.38 -20.78 -41.99
CA LEU A 100 -10.72 -21.10 -40.60
C LEU A 100 -10.56 -19.89 -39.67
N TYR A 101 -9.47 -19.14 -39.85
CA TYR A 101 -9.25 -17.89 -39.13
C TYR A 101 -10.40 -16.89 -39.37
N CYS A 102 -10.78 -16.66 -40.64
CA CYS A 102 -11.87 -15.74 -41.00
C CYS A 102 -13.22 -16.18 -40.40
N SER A 103 -13.47 -17.49 -40.31
CA SER A 103 -14.64 -18.04 -39.64
C SER A 103 -14.63 -17.75 -38.13
N ASN A 104 -13.53 -18.04 -37.45
CA ASN A 104 -13.39 -17.84 -36.01
C ASN A 104 -13.51 -16.36 -35.62
N ILE A 105 -12.85 -15.45 -36.34
CA ILE A 105 -12.95 -14.01 -36.07
C ILE A 105 -14.38 -13.51 -36.30
N SER A 106 -15.05 -13.95 -37.37
CA SER A 106 -16.44 -13.56 -37.65
C SER A 106 -17.39 -14.05 -36.56
N SER A 107 -17.17 -15.25 -36.04
CA SER A 107 -17.96 -15.83 -34.94
C SER A 107 -17.79 -15.05 -33.64
N VAL A 108 -16.54 -14.81 -33.21
CA VAL A 108 -16.26 -14.03 -31.98
C VAL A 108 -16.75 -12.58 -32.13
N TYR A 109 -16.56 -11.96 -33.30
CA TYR A 109 -17.05 -10.61 -33.55
C TYR A 109 -18.57 -10.53 -33.45
N SER A 110 -19.30 -11.45 -34.09
CA SER A 110 -20.77 -11.44 -34.09
C SER A 110 -21.37 -11.72 -32.71
N THR A 111 -20.69 -12.54 -31.90
CA THR A 111 -21.18 -12.92 -30.56
C THR A 111 -20.86 -11.89 -29.48
N ARG A 112 -19.68 -11.28 -29.50
CA ARG A 112 -19.20 -10.41 -28.40
C ARG A 112 -19.07 -8.93 -28.79
N TYR A 113 -18.92 -8.62 -30.07
CA TYR A 113 -18.55 -7.27 -30.55
C TYR A 113 -19.53 -6.63 -31.53
N ALA A 114 -20.63 -7.30 -31.88
CA ALA A 114 -21.61 -6.77 -32.83
C ALA A 114 -22.17 -5.40 -32.41
N ASN A 115 -22.37 -5.20 -31.10
CA ASN A 115 -22.87 -3.95 -30.52
C ASN A 115 -21.76 -3.08 -29.91
N ALA A 116 -20.48 -3.39 -30.19
CA ALA A 116 -19.37 -2.67 -29.61
C ALA A 116 -19.18 -1.29 -30.28
N PRO A 117 -18.77 -0.27 -29.51
CA PRO A 117 -18.33 1.02 -30.06
C PRO A 117 -17.24 0.85 -31.13
N GLU A 118 -17.22 1.74 -32.12
CA GLU A 118 -16.27 1.71 -33.25
C GLU A 118 -14.81 1.57 -32.81
N LYS A 119 -14.39 2.26 -31.73
CA LYS A 119 -13.03 2.16 -31.18
C LYS A 119 -12.67 0.76 -30.67
N ILE A 120 -13.64 0.01 -30.13
CA ILE A 120 -13.44 -1.39 -29.69
C ILE A 120 -13.37 -2.32 -30.90
N ALA A 121 -14.26 -2.14 -31.89
CA ALA A 121 -14.22 -2.90 -33.13
C ALA A 121 -12.88 -2.73 -33.87
N ILE A 122 -12.38 -1.49 -33.95
CA ILE A 122 -11.05 -1.18 -34.53
C ILE A 122 -9.95 -1.85 -33.70
N ALA A 123 -9.99 -1.79 -32.37
CA ALA A 123 -8.99 -2.43 -31.51
C ALA A 123 -8.96 -3.96 -31.71
N PHE A 124 -10.11 -4.60 -31.85
CA PHE A 124 -10.22 -6.04 -32.13
C PHE A 124 -9.67 -6.40 -33.52
N GLN A 125 -10.05 -5.64 -34.55
CA GLN A 125 -9.59 -5.90 -35.93
C GLN A 125 -8.08 -5.68 -36.12
N TYR A 126 -7.49 -4.73 -35.38
CA TYR A 126 -6.09 -4.34 -35.53
C TYR A 126 -5.20 -4.76 -34.36
N ASP A 127 -5.59 -5.80 -33.61
CA ASP A 127 -4.73 -6.45 -32.61
C ASP A 127 -3.36 -6.79 -33.22
N HIS A 128 -2.29 -6.36 -32.55
CA HIS A 128 -0.95 -6.38 -33.12
C HIS A 128 -0.46 -7.79 -33.44
N LEU A 129 -0.77 -8.77 -32.59
CA LEU A 129 -0.36 -10.16 -32.78
C LEU A 129 -1.11 -10.79 -33.96
N THR A 130 -2.43 -10.57 -33.99
CA THR A 130 -3.31 -11.04 -35.06
C THR A 130 -2.93 -10.47 -36.42
N VAL A 131 -2.62 -9.17 -36.47
CA VAL A 131 -2.16 -8.52 -37.71
C VAL A 131 -0.83 -9.07 -38.17
N ARG A 132 0.12 -9.27 -37.25
CA ARG A 132 1.47 -9.77 -37.58
C ARG A 132 1.41 -11.19 -38.15
N SER A 133 0.61 -12.06 -37.57
CA SER A 133 0.47 -13.43 -38.05
C SER A 133 -0.22 -13.49 -39.41
N LEU A 134 -1.27 -12.70 -39.61
CA LEU A 134 -1.91 -12.56 -40.93
C LEU A 134 -0.94 -12.07 -41.99
N ASP A 135 -0.11 -11.08 -41.67
CA ASP A 135 0.90 -10.57 -42.60
C ASP A 135 1.92 -11.68 -42.97
N VAL A 136 2.29 -12.58 -42.05
CA VAL A 136 3.18 -13.72 -42.33
C VAL A 136 2.51 -14.75 -43.25
N ILE A 137 1.26 -15.13 -42.95
CA ILE A 137 0.49 -16.10 -43.75
C ILE A 137 0.25 -15.54 -45.16
N SER A 138 -0.19 -14.29 -45.26
CA SER A 138 -0.41 -13.62 -46.55
C SER A 138 0.88 -13.46 -47.35
N SER A 139 2.00 -13.13 -46.69
CA SER A 139 3.30 -13.02 -47.37
C SER A 139 3.80 -14.36 -47.89
N PHE A 140 3.57 -15.46 -47.15
CA PHE A 140 3.88 -16.82 -47.60
C PHE A 140 3.07 -17.19 -48.85
N ILE A 141 1.75 -16.90 -48.85
CA ILE A 141 0.89 -17.15 -50.01
C ILE A 141 1.37 -16.35 -51.23
N ILE A 142 1.64 -15.05 -51.07
CA ILE A 142 2.14 -14.20 -52.15
C ILE A 142 3.48 -14.73 -52.68
N TYR A 143 4.42 -15.08 -51.80
CA TYR A 143 5.72 -15.59 -52.18
C TYR A 143 5.63 -16.95 -52.92
N GLY A 144 4.84 -17.90 -52.42
CA GLY A 144 4.59 -19.17 -53.09
C GLY A 144 3.96 -19.01 -54.47
N THR A 145 3.03 -18.05 -54.63
CA THR A 145 2.46 -17.74 -55.96
C THR A 145 3.50 -17.14 -56.93
N ILE A 146 4.43 -16.32 -56.45
CA ILE A 146 5.52 -15.78 -57.29
C ILE A 146 6.41 -16.91 -57.80
N ILE A 147 6.78 -17.86 -56.94
CA ILE A 147 7.61 -19.01 -57.33
C ILE A 147 6.88 -19.94 -58.31
N LEU A 148 5.57 -20.15 -58.14
CA LEU A 148 4.78 -20.89 -59.13
C LEU A 148 4.81 -20.19 -60.50
N VAL A 149 4.75 -18.86 -60.54
CA VAL A 149 4.90 -18.10 -61.79
C VAL A 149 6.31 -18.23 -62.37
N GLU A 150 7.35 -18.26 -61.53
CA GLU A 150 8.74 -18.50 -61.98
C GLU A 150 8.92 -19.90 -62.57
N LEU A 151 8.30 -20.92 -61.98
CA LEU A 151 8.27 -22.29 -62.50
C LEU A 151 7.53 -22.37 -63.85
N LEU A 152 6.41 -21.67 -64.01
CA LEU A 152 5.68 -21.56 -65.29
C LEU A 152 6.51 -20.87 -66.38
N LEU A 153 7.40 -19.95 -66.01
CA LEU A 153 8.33 -19.27 -66.92
C LEU A 153 9.63 -20.07 -67.17
N ASN A 154 9.71 -21.33 -66.71
CA ASN A 154 10.86 -22.24 -66.84
C ASN A 154 12.16 -21.74 -66.18
N TYR A 155 12.08 -20.95 -65.11
CA TYR A 155 13.27 -20.61 -64.31
C TYR A 155 13.71 -21.81 -63.46
N LYS A 156 15.04 -22.01 -63.36
CA LYS A 156 15.63 -23.08 -62.55
C LYS A 156 15.67 -22.66 -61.08
N VAL A 157 14.91 -23.37 -60.25
CA VAL A 157 14.82 -23.19 -58.79
C VAL A 157 15.74 -24.18 -58.08
N SER A 158 16.51 -23.75 -57.08
CA SER A 158 17.46 -24.59 -56.34
C SER A 158 16.91 -25.08 -54.99
N TRP A 159 17.64 -25.96 -54.31
CA TRP A 159 17.30 -26.44 -52.96
C TRP A 159 17.26 -25.34 -51.89
N ALA A 160 17.92 -24.19 -52.11
CA ALA A 160 17.94 -23.11 -51.12
C ALA A 160 16.57 -22.42 -51.01
N THR A 161 15.93 -22.11 -52.15
CA THR A 161 14.55 -21.60 -52.20
C THR A 161 13.53 -22.59 -51.64
N VAL A 162 13.70 -23.89 -51.93
CA VAL A 162 12.87 -24.97 -51.36
C VAL A 162 13.03 -25.08 -49.83
N SER A 163 14.27 -25.01 -49.32
CA SER A 163 14.53 -25.05 -47.88
C SER A 163 13.88 -23.88 -47.14
N VAL A 164 13.91 -22.68 -47.74
CA VAL A 164 13.24 -21.49 -47.18
C VAL A 164 11.73 -21.67 -47.15
N LEU A 165 11.13 -22.24 -48.20
CA LEU A 165 9.68 -22.53 -48.23
C LEU A 165 9.27 -23.49 -47.12
N ILE A 166 9.99 -24.60 -46.93
CA ILE A 166 9.69 -25.60 -45.89
C ILE A 166 9.76 -24.95 -44.49
N ILE A 167 10.80 -24.17 -44.21
CA ILE A 167 10.93 -23.46 -42.93
C ILE A 167 9.77 -22.47 -42.75
N TRP A 168 9.42 -21.74 -43.80
CA TRP A 168 8.33 -20.75 -43.74
C TRP A 168 6.96 -21.41 -43.58
N SER A 169 6.74 -22.57 -44.20
CA SER A 169 5.54 -23.41 -44.06
C SER A 169 5.35 -23.86 -42.60
N ILE A 170 6.42 -24.33 -41.94
CA ILE A 170 6.40 -24.64 -40.49
C ILE A 170 6.05 -23.39 -39.67
N LEU A 171 6.63 -22.24 -39.99
CA LEU A 171 6.31 -20.99 -39.32
C LEU A 171 4.82 -20.63 -39.47
N VAL A 172 4.24 -20.80 -40.66
CA VAL A 172 2.80 -20.54 -40.90
C VAL A 172 1.91 -21.35 -39.98
N VAL A 173 2.20 -22.64 -39.77
CA VAL A 173 1.46 -23.50 -38.84
C VAL A 173 1.56 -22.99 -37.40
N ILE A 174 2.76 -22.62 -36.95
CA ILE A 174 2.99 -22.05 -35.60
C ILE A 174 2.22 -20.73 -35.44
N TYR A 175 2.30 -19.83 -36.42
CA TYR A 175 1.60 -18.55 -36.39
C TYR A 175 0.07 -18.72 -36.40
N PHE A 176 -0.46 -19.73 -37.10
CA PHE A 176 -1.88 -20.05 -37.02
C PHE A 176 -2.29 -20.48 -35.61
N GLY A 177 -1.52 -21.36 -34.96
CA GLY A 177 -1.78 -21.77 -33.58
C GLY A 177 -1.79 -20.59 -32.60
N ILE A 178 -0.83 -19.67 -32.73
CA ILE A 178 -0.77 -18.43 -31.94
C ILE A 178 -2.01 -17.55 -32.20
N THR A 179 -2.41 -17.42 -33.46
CA THR A 179 -3.55 -16.57 -33.85
C THR A 179 -4.89 -17.13 -33.39
N GLY A 180 -5.09 -18.44 -33.54
CA GLY A 180 -6.29 -19.11 -33.05
C GLY A 180 -6.45 -18.90 -31.55
N ASN A 181 -5.38 -19.15 -30.78
CA ASN A 181 -5.38 -18.91 -29.33
C ASN A 181 -5.63 -17.42 -28.99
N ARG A 182 -5.04 -16.49 -29.73
CA ARG A 182 -5.27 -15.05 -29.51
C ARG A 182 -6.73 -14.66 -29.76
N ILE A 183 -7.39 -15.18 -30.79
CA ILE A 183 -8.83 -14.90 -31.02
C ILE A 183 -9.69 -15.40 -29.87
N TYR A 184 -9.39 -16.60 -29.33
CA TYR A 184 -10.10 -17.10 -28.14
C TYR A 184 -9.87 -16.20 -26.92
N GLN A 185 -8.64 -15.74 -26.69
CA GLN A 185 -8.36 -14.76 -25.63
C GLN A 185 -9.11 -13.45 -25.83
N LEU A 186 -9.21 -12.97 -27.08
CA LEU A 186 -9.97 -11.78 -27.43
C LEU A 186 -11.49 -11.98 -27.32
N SER A 187 -12.00 -13.16 -26.95
CA SER A 187 -13.40 -13.27 -26.52
C SER A 187 -13.65 -12.56 -25.18
N ASP A 188 -12.62 -12.42 -24.34
CA ASP A 188 -12.61 -11.53 -23.18
C ASP A 188 -12.32 -10.09 -23.65
N VAL A 189 -13.30 -9.22 -23.43
CA VAL A 189 -13.25 -7.79 -23.79
C VAL A 189 -12.04 -7.10 -23.17
N PHE A 190 -11.64 -7.47 -21.96
CA PHE A 190 -10.52 -6.83 -21.28
C PHE A 190 -9.17 -7.20 -21.93
N ARG A 191 -9.05 -8.31 -22.66
CA ARG A 191 -7.80 -8.65 -23.40
C ARG A 191 -7.50 -7.72 -24.57
N LEU A 192 -8.48 -6.95 -25.05
CA LEU A 192 -8.24 -5.88 -26.01
C LEU A 192 -7.35 -4.76 -25.46
N SER A 193 -7.27 -4.65 -24.13
CA SER A 193 -6.42 -3.65 -23.49
C SER A 193 -4.92 -4.01 -23.51
N ASP A 194 -4.56 -5.28 -23.73
CA ASP A 194 -3.18 -5.78 -23.64
C ASP A 194 -2.20 -4.94 -24.47
N ASP A 195 -2.56 -4.62 -25.72
CA ASP A 195 -1.74 -3.80 -26.61
C ASP A 195 -1.60 -2.36 -26.13
N ALA A 196 -2.66 -1.80 -25.54
CA ALA A 196 -2.63 -0.47 -24.96
C ALA A 196 -1.75 -0.43 -23.71
N HIS A 197 -1.87 -1.42 -22.81
CA HIS A 197 -1.01 -1.54 -21.63
C HIS A 197 0.47 -1.71 -22.00
N LEU A 198 0.78 -2.60 -22.95
CA LEU A 198 2.15 -2.81 -23.44
C LEU A 198 2.73 -1.54 -24.05
N TYR A 199 1.92 -0.76 -24.77
CA TYR A 199 2.36 0.50 -25.33
C TYR A 199 2.64 1.54 -24.23
N LEU A 200 1.71 1.70 -23.28
CA LEU A 200 1.88 2.61 -22.14
C LEU A 200 3.12 2.26 -21.32
N GLU A 201 3.34 0.97 -21.05
CA GLU A 201 4.53 0.48 -20.37
C GLU A 201 5.80 0.85 -21.12
N ARG A 202 5.84 0.71 -22.45
CA ARG A 202 7.00 1.12 -23.26
C ARG A 202 7.23 2.63 -23.19
N VAL A 203 6.17 3.43 -23.25
CA VAL A 203 6.28 4.89 -23.13
C VAL A 203 6.92 5.26 -21.80
N ILE A 204 6.40 4.69 -20.70
CA ILE A 204 6.93 4.91 -19.35
C ILE A 204 8.38 4.43 -19.26
N SER A 205 8.62 3.14 -19.46
CA SER A 205 9.91 2.50 -19.19
C SER A 205 11.06 2.97 -20.10
N LYS A 206 10.79 3.24 -21.38
CA LYS A 206 11.84 3.55 -22.37
C LYS A 206 11.80 5.01 -22.77
N ASN A 207 10.63 5.55 -23.12
CA ASN A 207 10.58 6.83 -23.83
C ASN A 207 10.72 8.02 -22.88
N LEU A 208 10.05 8.01 -21.73
CA LEU A 208 10.12 9.10 -20.75
C LEU A 208 11.51 9.22 -20.12
N LYS A 209 12.25 8.11 -19.98
CA LYS A 209 13.63 8.11 -19.44
C LYS A 209 14.66 8.69 -20.40
N HIS A 210 14.42 8.65 -21.71
CA HIS A 210 15.43 9.04 -22.69
C HIS A 210 15.71 10.55 -22.67
N LYS A 211 17.00 10.93 -22.70
CA LYS A 211 17.46 12.33 -22.74
C LYS A 211 16.82 13.16 -23.87
N ILE A 212 16.57 12.53 -25.02
CA ILE A 212 15.96 13.17 -26.20
C ILE A 212 14.54 13.66 -25.86
N TYR A 213 13.78 12.89 -25.08
CA TYR A 213 12.42 13.26 -24.66
C TYR A 213 12.42 14.54 -23.82
N VAL A 214 13.29 14.58 -22.80
CA VAL A 214 13.37 15.69 -21.86
C VAL A 214 13.82 16.98 -22.55
N SER A 215 14.63 16.88 -23.61
CA SER A 215 15.12 18.04 -24.35
C SER A 215 14.15 18.63 -25.40
N ASP A 216 13.08 17.92 -25.79
CA ASP A 216 12.27 18.31 -26.95
C ASP A 216 10.76 18.36 -26.65
N ASN A 217 10.25 19.59 -26.61
CA ASN A 217 8.83 19.91 -26.40
C ASN A 217 7.88 19.19 -27.37
N SER A 218 8.31 18.96 -28.63
CA SER A 218 7.47 18.27 -29.63
C SER A 218 7.27 16.81 -29.29
N TYR A 219 8.31 16.15 -28.75
CA TYR A 219 8.22 14.77 -28.30
C TYR A 219 7.36 14.63 -27.04
N GLN A 220 7.47 15.58 -26.11
CA GLN A 220 6.62 15.63 -24.90
C GLN A 220 5.13 15.72 -25.26
N VAL A 221 4.76 16.66 -26.13
CA VAL A 221 3.37 16.82 -26.59
C VAL A 221 2.89 15.59 -27.36
N TYR A 222 3.72 15.04 -28.24
CA TYR A 222 3.38 13.84 -29.01
C TYR A 222 3.08 12.65 -28.10
N PHE A 223 3.97 12.31 -27.15
CA PHE A 223 3.73 11.18 -26.26
C PHE A 223 2.57 11.44 -25.31
N ARG A 224 2.36 12.67 -24.82
CA ARG A 224 1.16 13.01 -24.04
C ARG A 224 -0.13 12.73 -24.81
N LYS A 225 -0.20 13.14 -26.10
CA LYS A 225 -1.37 12.93 -26.95
C LYS A 225 -1.62 11.44 -27.21
N VAL A 226 -0.58 10.69 -27.57
CA VAL A 226 -0.72 9.25 -27.85
C VAL A 226 -1.13 8.49 -26.59
N THR A 227 -0.51 8.79 -25.44
CA THR A 227 -0.88 8.22 -24.15
C THR A 227 -2.34 8.53 -23.80
N SER A 228 -2.79 9.77 -23.99
CA SER A 228 -4.18 10.16 -23.72
C SER A 228 -5.16 9.36 -24.58
N ASN A 229 -4.89 9.17 -25.87
CA ASN A 229 -5.73 8.35 -26.74
C ASN A 229 -5.77 6.88 -26.31
N ARG A 230 -4.64 6.32 -25.82
CA ARG A 230 -4.60 4.93 -25.33
C ARG A 230 -5.38 4.77 -24.02
N ILE A 231 -5.29 5.73 -23.11
CA ILE A 231 -6.09 5.71 -21.88
C ILE A 231 -7.58 5.88 -22.19
N GLU A 232 -7.93 6.72 -23.17
CA GLU A 232 -9.32 6.83 -23.63
C GLU A 232 -9.86 5.48 -24.16
N LEU A 233 -9.04 4.71 -24.90
CA LEU A 233 -9.40 3.35 -25.29
C LEU A 233 -9.64 2.45 -24.06
N LEU A 234 -8.77 2.52 -23.03
CA LEU A 234 -8.97 1.76 -21.79
C LEU A 234 -10.29 2.14 -21.09
N LYS A 235 -10.67 3.42 -21.07
CA LYS A 235 -11.97 3.87 -20.52
C LYS A 235 -13.15 3.28 -21.28
N ILE A 236 -13.07 3.25 -22.60
CA ILE A 236 -14.15 2.70 -23.44
C ILE A 236 -14.25 1.18 -23.25
N ILE A 237 -13.11 0.48 -23.17
CA ILE A 237 -13.06 -0.96 -22.85
C ILE A 237 -13.69 -1.21 -21.48
N GLN A 238 -13.33 -0.44 -20.46
CA GLN A 238 -13.92 -0.57 -19.12
C GLN A 238 -15.43 -0.36 -19.15
N LYS A 239 -15.91 0.70 -19.82
CA LYS A 239 -17.35 1.01 -19.89
C LYS A 239 -18.15 -0.08 -20.60
N TYR A 240 -17.59 -0.68 -21.65
CA TYR A 240 -18.25 -1.76 -22.40
C TYR A 240 -18.13 -3.12 -21.68
N GLY A 241 -16.98 -3.39 -21.05
CA GLY A 241 -16.66 -4.66 -20.40
C GLY A 241 -17.28 -4.83 -19.02
N CYS A 242 -17.56 -3.74 -18.28
CA CYS A 242 -18.28 -3.78 -17.00
C CYS A 242 -19.80 -3.88 -17.22
N ASN A 243 -20.25 -4.98 -17.82
CA ASN A 243 -21.65 -5.33 -18.02
C ASN A 243 -21.89 -6.75 -17.47
N PRO A 244 -22.91 -6.99 -16.61
CA PRO A 244 -23.13 -8.29 -15.98
C PRO A 244 -23.20 -9.48 -16.94
N ASP A 245 -23.72 -9.27 -18.15
CA ASP A 245 -23.87 -10.34 -19.15
C ASP A 245 -22.55 -10.71 -19.87
N ILE A 246 -21.51 -9.90 -19.71
CA ILE A 246 -20.27 -9.96 -20.49
C ILE A 246 -19.04 -10.17 -19.61
N ALA A 247 -19.04 -9.59 -18.41
CA ALA A 247 -17.86 -9.49 -17.57
C ALA A 247 -17.54 -10.81 -16.86
N ASP A 248 -16.29 -11.24 -16.95
CA ASP A 248 -15.69 -12.16 -15.99
C ASP A 248 -14.93 -11.34 -14.95
N ASN A 249 -15.29 -11.48 -13.67
CA ASN A 249 -14.68 -10.73 -12.58
C ASN A 249 -13.17 -10.97 -12.48
N SER A 250 -12.68 -12.15 -12.86
CA SER A 250 -11.23 -12.44 -12.92
C SER A 250 -10.51 -11.58 -13.98
N SER A 251 -11.21 -11.28 -15.07
CA SER A 251 -10.72 -10.47 -16.17
C SER A 251 -10.73 -8.98 -15.82
N VAL A 252 -11.77 -8.53 -15.10
CA VAL A 252 -11.83 -7.18 -14.49
C VAL A 252 -10.68 -6.98 -13.51
N PHE A 253 -10.42 -7.96 -12.63
CA PHE A 253 -9.31 -7.93 -11.69
C PHE A 253 -7.95 -7.79 -12.39
N ASN A 254 -7.67 -8.66 -13.37
CA ASN A 254 -6.42 -8.61 -14.13
C ASN A 254 -6.22 -7.27 -14.85
N PHE A 255 -7.30 -6.69 -15.36
CA PHE A 255 -7.29 -5.37 -15.98
C PHE A 255 -6.93 -4.26 -14.98
N MET A 256 -7.55 -4.25 -13.79
CA MET A 256 -7.24 -3.29 -12.73
C MET A 256 -5.79 -3.41 -12.23
N CYS A 257 -5.29 -4.64 -12.07
CA CYS A 257 -3.93 -4.92 -11.64
C CYS A 257 -2.88 -4.42 -12.65
N LYS A 258 -3.15 -4.52 -13.95
CA LYS A 258 -2.28 -3.92 -14.99
C LYS A 258 -2.25 -2.41 -14.89
N ASN A 259 -3.39 -1.75 -14.61
CA ASN A 259 -3.44 -0.30 -14.42
C ASN A 259 -2.61 0.11 -13.18
N LEU A 260 -2.74 -0.59 -12.05
CA LEU A 260 -1.90 -0.35 -10.86
C LEU A 260 -0.42 -0.55 -11.16
N GLY A 261 -0.07 -1.61 -11.91
CA GLY A 261 1.30 -1.86 -12.33
C GLY A 261 1.90 -0.74 -13.20
N LEU A 262 1.08 -0.08 -14.04
CA LEU A 262 1.50 1.10 -14.80
C LEU A 262 1.72 2.31 -13.89
N ILE A 263 0.82 2.57 -12.94
CA ILE A 263 0.95 3.67 -11.97
C ILE A 263 2.23 3.50 -11.16
N ASN A 264 2.46 2.29 -10.62
CA ASN A 264 3.65 1.98 -9.85
C ASN A 264 4.95 2.24 -10.65
N LYS A 265 5.01 1.73 -11.89
CA LYS A 265 6.14 2.00 -12.79
C LYS A 265 6.31 3.49 -13.08
N TYR A 266 5.21 4.22 -13.24
CA TYR A 266 5.24 5.65 -13.55
C TYR A 266 5.79 6.50 -12.40
N TRP A 267 5.43 6.21 -11.14
CA TRP A 267 5.96 6.91 -9.97
C TRP A 267 7.50 6.88 -9.91
N SER A 268 8.12 5.75 -10.28
CA SER A 268 9.59 5.63 -10.34
C SER A 268 10.27 6.56 -11.35
N ILE A 269 9.53 7.08 -12.32
CA ILE A 269 10.06 7.91 -13.43
C ILE A 269 9.63 9.36 -13.26
N LYS A 270 8.46 9.60 -12.68
CA LYS A 270 7.86 10.93 -12.49
C LYS A 270 8.78 11.87 -11.74
N GLN A 271 9.46 11.40 -10.69
CA GLN A 271 10.46 12.19 -9.95
C GLN A 271 11.61 12.71 -10.83
N GLY A 272 11.91 12.02 -11.94
CA GLY A 272 12.93 12.43 -12.88
C GLY A 272 12.40 13.32 -14.01
N LEU A 273 11.11 13.66 -14.05
CA LEU A 273 10.55 14.54 -15.09
C LEU A 273 10.62 16.01 -14.66
N PRO A 274 11.06 16.93 -15.55
CA PRO A 274 10.97 18.35 -15.26
C PRO A 274 9.52 18.78 -15.05
N LYS A 275 9.25 19.53 -13.98
CA LYS A 275 7.88 19.97 -13.61
C LYS A 275 7.25 20.90 -14.66
N ASP A 276 8.07 21.59 -15.44
CA ASP A 276 7.68 22.44 -16.58
C ASP A 276 7.51 21.67 -17.90
N SER A 277 7.66 20.35 -17.88
CA SER A 277 7.50 19.48 -19.06
C SER A 277 6.08 19.55 -19.62
N LEU A 278 5.96 19.60 -20.95
CA LEU A 278 4.69 19.52 -21.68
C LEU A 278 4.07 18.11 -21.63
N TRP A 279 4.70 17.17 -20.93
CA TRP A 279 4.08 15.92 -20.51
C TRP A 279 2.86 16.17 -19.61
N PHE A 280 2.99 17.09 -18.66
CA PHE A 280 1.92 17.44 -17.74
C PHE A 280 0.86 18.25 -18.49
N ARG A 281 -0.41 18.00 -18.17
CA ARG A 281 -1.50 18.82 -18.73
C ARG A 281 -1.44 20.20 -18.08
N LYS A 282 -1.90 21.23 -18.78
CA LYS A 282 -2.01 22.56 -18.19
C LYS A 282 -3.44 22.79 -17.76
N LYS A 283 -3.63 23.22 -16.52
CA LYS A 283 -4.93 23.58 -15.94
C LYS A 283 -4.91 25.08 -15.63
N SER A 284 -5.92 25.79 -16.10
CA SER A 284 -6.08 27.22 -15.78
C SER A 284 -6.53 27.37 -14.33
N LYS A 285 -5.79 28.16 -13.55
CA LYS A 285 -6.09 28.51 -12.16
C LYS A 285 -6.31 30.01 -12.04
N TYR A 286 -7.41 30.39 -11.40
CA TYR A 286 -7.68 31.79 -11.07
C TYR A 286 -6.67 32.27 -10.04
N GLN A 287 -6.11 33.45 -10.30
CA GLN A 287 -5.19 34.08 -9.37
C GLN A 287 -5.94 34.77 -8.24
N GLN A 288 -5.37 34.71 -7.03
CA GLN A 288 -5.83 35.53 -5.92
C GLN A 288 -5.16 36.90 -6.00
N TRP A 289 -5.93 37.96 -5.79
CA TRP A 289 -5.46 39.34 -5.99
C TRP A 289 -4.23 39.72 -5.16
N HIS A 290 -4.09 39.17 -3.96
CA HIS A 290 -2.98 39.47 -3.05
C HIS A 290 -1.69 38.69 -3.37
N LEU A 291 -1.73 37.71 -4.27
CA LEU A 291 -0.57 36.93 -4.74
C LEU A 291 -0.15 37.28 -6.17
N ALA A 292 -0.93 38.13 -6.85
CA ALA A 292 -0.68 38.53 -8.23
C ALA A 292 0.44 39.59 -8.30
N ASP A 293 1.14 39.62 -9.43
CA ASP A 293 2.20 40.61 -9.64
C ASP A 293 1.59 42.03 -9.68
N ASN A 294 2.28 43.01 -9.10
CA ASN A 294 1.77 44.38 -8.98
C ASN A 294 1.41 44.98 -10.36
N ILE A 295 2.16 44.62 -11.40
CA ILE A 295 1.88 45.06 -12.78
C ILE A 295 0.60 44.40 -13.31
N GLU A 296 0.41 43.11 -13.04
CA GLU A 296 -0.77 42.35 -13.46
C GLU A 296 -2.04 42.88 -12.76
N VAL A 297 -1.93 43.23 -11.48
CA VAL A 297 -2.99 43.89 -10.69
C VAL A 297 -3.31 45.28 -11.24
N LEU A 298 -2.30 46.11 -11.50
CA LEU A 298 -2.50 47.46 -12.05
C LEU A 298 -3.18 47.42 -13.41
N VAL A 299 -2.73 46.56 -14.32
CA VAL A 299 -3.35 46.39 -15.65
C VAL A 299 -4.80 45.91 -15.53
N ALA A 300 -5.09 44.97 -14.63
CA ALA A 300 -6.45 44.50 -14.38
C ALA A 300 -7.36 45.62 -13.85
N LEU A 301 -6.87 46.44 -12.91
CA LEU A 301 -7.60 47.60 -12.36
C LEU A 301 -7.84 48.68 -13.43
N ASP A 302 -6.80 49.04 -14.20
CA ASP A 302 -6.86 50.09 -15.22
C ASP A 302 -7.77 49.70 -16.40
N THR A 303 -7.87 48.40 -16.71
CA THR A 303 -8.72 47.89 -17.80
C THR A 303 -10.10 47.44 -17.33
N GLY A 304 -10.36 47.43 -16.01
CA GLY A 304 -11.61 46.93 -15.44
C GLY A 304 -11.84 45.42 -15.68
N THR A 305 -10.77 44.63 -15.85
CA THR A 305 -10.83 43.20 -16.14
C THR A 305 -10.44 42.34 -14.92
N PRO A 306 -10.96 41.11 -14.78
CA PRO A 306 -10.45 40.18 -13.76
C PRO A 306 -9.01 39.76 -14.09
N LEU A 307 -8.23 39.39 -13.06
CA LEU A 307 -6.87 38.89 -13.24
C LEU A 307 -6.82 37.70 -14.20
N SER A 308 -5.79 37.69 -15.07
CA SER A 308 -5.54 36.58 -15.98
C SER A 308 -5.35 35.27 -15.23
N THR A 309 -5.91 34.19 -15.76
CA THR A 309 -5.65 32.85 -15.20
C THR A 309 -4.20 32.44 -15.47
N LYS A 310 -3.56 31.83 -14.47
CA LYS A 310 -2.23 31.22 -14.62
C LYS A 310 -2.39 29.74 -14.99
N GLU A 311 -1.58 29.27 -15.92
CA GLU A 311 -1.53 27.85 -16.28
C GLU A 311 -0.65 27.09 -15.28
N GLU A 312 -1.24 26.19 -14.50
CA GLU A 312 -0.53 25.28 -13.59
C GLU A 312 -0.44 23.88 -14.20
N ALA A 313 0.66 23.17 -13.97
CA ALA A 313 0.84 21.80 -14.44
C ALA A 313 -0.01 20.83 -13.58
N ASP A 314 -0.88 20.05 -14.23
CA ASP A 314 -1.55 18.91 -13.63
C ASP A 314 -0.56 17.73 -13.53
N ILE A 315 0.10 17.64 -12.38
CA ILE A 315 1.15 16.67 -12.08
C ILE A 315 0.60 15.24 -12.02
N TYR A 316 -0.69 15.09 -11.67
CA TYR A 316 -1.35 13.80 -11.40
C TYR A 316 -2.25 13.32 -12.54
N TRP A 317 -2.23 13.98 -13.70
CA TRP A 317 -3.16 13.67 -14.80
C TRP A 317 -3.13 12.20 -15.22
N PHE A 318 -1.97 11.53 -15.19
CA PHE A 318 -1.83 10.14 -15.64
C PHE A 318 -2.43 9.17 -14.62
N GLU A 319 -2.10 9.36 -13.35
CA GLU A 319 -2.60 8.58 -12.23
C GLU A 319 -4.11 8.74 -12.09
N ASN A 320 -4.61 9.98 -12.16
CA ASN A 320 -6.04 10.29 -12.06
C ASN A 320 -6.87 9.56 -13.12
N GLU A 321 -6.37 9.53 -14.36
CA GLU A 321 -7.06 8.90 -15.48
C GLU A 321 -7.13 7.38 -15.36
N LEU A 322 -6.03 6.72 -14.98
CA LEU A 322 -6.01 5.26 -14.75
C LEU A 322 -6.75 4.87 -13.48
N MET A 323 -6.63 5.67 -12.42
CA MET A 323 -7.31 5.39 -11.16
C MET A 323 -8.82 5.56 -11.29
N ALA A 324 -9.31 6.54 -12.06
CA ALA A 324 -10.73 6.68 -12.35
C ALA A 324 -11.32 5.43 -13.04
N ILE A 325 -10.55 4.76 -13.90
CA ILE A 325 -10.93 3.49 -14.52
C ILE A 325 -11.09 2.41 -13.44
N ASN A 326 -10.07 2.22 -12.60
CA ASN A 326 -10.11 1.23 -11.52
C ASN A 326 -11.24 1.52 -10.53
N LYS A 327 -11.45 2.79 -10.18
CA LYS A 327 -12.56 3.25 -9.32
C LYS A 327 -13.92 2.80 -9.87
N THR A 328 -14.11 2.86 -11.19
CA THR A 328 -15.35 2.40 -11.83
C THR A 328 -15.48 0.87 -11.79
N CYS A 329 -14.39 0.13 -11.97
CA CYS A 329 -14.37 -1.33 -11.84
C CYS A 329 -14.66 -1.80 -10.40
N VAL A 330 -14.07 -1.17 -9.38
CA VAL A 330 -14.34 -1.48 -7.97
C VAL A 330 -15.81 -1.23 -7.63
N ASN A 331 -16.38 -0.11 -8.09
CA ASN A 331 -17.81 0.16 -7.93
C ASN A 331 -18.70 -0.89 -8.60
N TYR A 332 -18.27 -1.46 -9.74
CA TYR A 332 -18.96 -2.57 -10.40
C TYR A 332 -18.92 -3.83 -9.53
N LEU A 333 -17.73 -4.23 -9.05
CA LEU A 333 -17.57 -5.43 -8.22
C LEU A 333 -18.39 -5.37 -6.92
N ILE A 334 -18.47 -4.19 -6.30
CA ILE A 334 -19.24 -3.99 -5.07
C ILE A 334 -20.75 -4.08 -5.32
N LYS A 335 -21.22 -3.59 -6.48
CA LYS A 335 -22.63 -3.77 -6.89
C LYS A 335 -22.98 -5.24 -7.13
N GLU A 336 -22.06 -6.00 -7.73
CA GLU A 336 -22.17 -7.45 -7.92
C GLU A 336 -21.93 -8.27 -6.64
N LYS A 337 -21.60 -7.61 -5.52
CA LYS A 337 -21.25 -8.23 -4.22
C LYS A 337 -20.06 -9.19 -4.27
N ASP A 338 -19.17 -9.05 -5.25
CA ASP A 338 -17.94 -9.84 -5.35
C ASP A 338 -16.82 -9.23 -4.50
N PHE A 339 -16.92 -9.46 -3.18
CA PHE A 339 -15.92 -8.98 -2.22
C PHE A 339 -14.62 -9.77 -2.26
N GLU A 340 -14.60 -11.00 -2.80
CA GLU A 340 -13.39 -11.80 -2.95
C GLU A 340 -12.43 -11.16 -3.97
N THR A 341 -12.98 -10.71 -5.10
CA THR A 341 -12.20 -9.97 -6.10
C THR A 341 -11.76 -8.59 -5.58
N VAL A 342 -12.60 -7.91 -4.80
CA VAL A 342 -12.22 -6.64 -4.15
C VAL A 342 -11.07 -6.86 -3.17
N TYR A 343 -11.15 -7.88 -2.30
CA TYR A 343 -10.07 -8.25 -1.39
C TYR A 343 -8.77 -8.52 -2.17
N SER A 344 -8.83 -9.32 -3.23
CA SER A 344 -7.68 -9.61 -4.09
C SER A 344 -7.07 -8.34 -4.70
N TYR A 345 -7.90 -7.36 -5.08
CA TYR A 345 -7.44 -6.05 -5.56
C TYR A 345 -6.72 -5.27 -4.47
N LEU A 346 -7.24 -5.25 -3.23
CA LEU A 346 -6.59 -4.60 -2.10
C LEU A 346 -5.21 -5.21 -1.82
N VAL A 347 -5.07 -6.53 -1.91
CA VAL A 347 -3.77 -7.22 -1.76
C VAL A 347 -2.74 -6.78 -2.80
N VAL A 348 -3.18 -6.46 -4.02
CA VAL A 348 -2.28 -5.93 -5.06
C VAL A 348 -1.99 -4.45 -4.84
N LEU A 349 -2.97 -3.68 -4.34
CA LEU A 349 -2.80 -2.28 -3.96
C LEU A 349 -1.78 -2.12 -2.82
N ASP A 350 -1.77 -3.06 -1.88
CA ASP A 350 -0.80 -3.07 -0.79
C ASP A 350 0.66 -3.06 -1.28
N LYS A 351 0.94 -3.87 -2.31
CA LYS A 351 2.28 -3.99 -2.90
C LYS A 351 2.82 -2.70 -3.53
N ILE A 352 1.96 -1.71 -3.80
CA ILE A 352 2.40 -0.43 -4.35
C ILE A 352 2.66 0.64 -3.28
N CYS A 353 2.29 0.39 -2.01
CA CYS A 353 2.51 1.31 -0.87
C CYS A 353 3.98 1.72 -0.73
N GLN A 354 4.89 0.74 -0.75
CA GLN A 354 6.33 0.97 -0.73
C GLN A 354 6.80 1.96 -1.80
N SER A 355 6.25 1.82 -3.01
CA SER A 355 6.65 2.68 -4.13
C SER A 355 6.03 4.08 -4.01
N ALA A 356 4.80 4.19 -3.49
CA ALA A 356 4.19 5.48 -3.18
C ALA A 356 5.06 6.28 -2.20
N ILE A 357 5.49 5.65 -1.09
CA ILE A 357 6.30 6.30 -0.07
C ILE A 357 7.71 6.59 -0.57
N LYS A 358 8.36 5.63 -1.23
CA LYS A 358 9.70 5.83 -1.78
C LYS A 358 9.77 6.95 -2.82
N TYR A 359 8.75 7.09 -3.65
CA TYR A 359 8.71 8.06 -4.74
C TYR A 359 7.96 9.36 -4.41
N LYS A 360 7.71 9.64 -3.12
CA LYS A 360 7.08 10.88 -2.65
C LYS A 360 5.64 11.11 -3.14
N GLU A 361 4.86 10.03 -3.22
CA GLU A 361 3.46 10.01 -3.66
C GLU A 361 2.50 9.49 -2.57
N ALA A 362 2.92 9.55 -1.31
CA ALA A 362 2.16 9.04 -0.16
C ALA A 362 0.77 9.68 -0.02
N SER A 363 0.65 10.99 -0.23
CA SER A 363 -0.63 11.71 -0.17
C SER A 363 -1.62 11.23 -1.24
N TYR A 364 -1.15 11.01 -2.47
CA TYR A 364 -1.99 10.47 -3.55
C TYR A 364 -2.46 9.03 -3.25
N TYR A 365 -1.58 8.22 -2.66
CA TYR A 365 -1.93 6.86 -2.24
C TYR A 365 -2.99 6.88 -1.13
N LEU A 366 -2.84 7.75 -0.13
CA LEU A 366 -3.82 7.93 0.95
C LEU A 366 -5.19 8.35 0.39
N GLU A 367 -5.25 9.35 -0.50
CA GLU A 367 -6.52 9.78 -1.12
C GLU A 367 -7.24 8.62 -1.81
N HIS A 368 -6.50 7.68 -2.40
CA HIS A 368 -7.10 6.49 -2.99
C HIS A 368 -7.64 5.52 -1.92
N LEU A 369 -6.90 5.29 -0.83
CA LEU A 369 -7.37 4.48 0.29
C LEU A 369 -8.62 5.08 0.92
N ASP A 370 -8.68 6.39 1.09
CA ASP A 370 -9.82 7.10 1.65
C ASP A 370 -11.05 6.94 0.76
N TRP A 371 -10.86 6.99 -0.55
CA TRP A 371 -11.94 6.71 -1.51
C TRP A 371 -12.46 5.27 -1.38
N ILE A 372 -11.57 4.28 -1.20
CA ILE A 372 -11.98 2.88 -0.98
C ILE A 372 -12.72 2.76 0.36
N ASN A 373 -12.16 3.35 1.43
CA ASN A 373 -12.76 3.36 2.77
C ASN A 373 -14.18 3.93 2.73
N ASN A 374 -14.37 5.08 2.07
CA ASN A 374 -15.70 5.69 1.88
C ASN A 374 -16.69 4.80 1.14
N ILE A 375 -16.22 3.93 0.24
CA ILE A 375 -17.08 3.00 -0.48
C ILE A 375 -17.42 1.78 0.37
N ILE A 376 -16.47 1.28 1.15
CA ILE A 376 -16.74 0.22 2.14
C ILE A 376 -17.75 0.73 3.16
N GLN A 377 -17.63 1.98 3.62
CA GLN A 377 -18.61 2.60 4.52
C GLN A 377 -20.02 2.62 3.91
N LYS A 378 -20.15 2.94 2.62
CA LYS A 378 -21.45 2.90 1.92
C LYS A 378 -21.97 1.49 1.72
N SER A 379 -21.10 0.49 1.54
CA SER A 379 -21.53 -0.90 1.34
C SER A 379 -22.02 -1.56 2.63
N ILE A 380 -21.59 -1.08 3.82
CA ILE A 380 -22.12 -1.50 5.13
C ILE A 380 -23.64 -1.33 5.19
N GLU A 381 -24.21 -0.27 4.60
CA GLU A 381 -25.66 -0.03 4.61
C GLU A 381 -26.46 -1.06 3.79
N ILE A 382 -25.78 -1.75 2.85
CA ILE A 382 -26.38 -2.66 1.89
C ILE A 382 -26.29 -4.12 2.38
N GLN A 383 -25.38 -4.43 3.32
CA GLN A 383 -25.18 -5.79 3.80
C GLN A 383 -26.26 -6.20 4.81
N ASN A 384 -26.81 -7.41 4.61
CA ASN A 384 -27.60 -8.10 5.62
C ASN A 384 -26.65 -8.62 6.73
N LYS A 385 -27.17 -8.79 7.94
CA LYS A 385 -26.44 -9.27 9.15
C LYS A 385 -25.83 -10.68 9.04
N GLU A 386 -25.81 -11.31 7.86
CA GLU A 386 -25.20 -12.61 7.66
C GLU A 386 -23.69 -12.46 7.47
N GLU A 387 -22.93 -13.37 8.09
CA GLU A 387 -21.46 -13.41 8.16
C GLU A 387 -20.82 -13.62 6.77
N ASN A 388 -20.76 -12.56 5.94
CA ASN A 388 -20.06 -12.61 4.66
C ASN A 388 -18.55 -12.55 4.90
N ILE A 389 -17.90 -13.72 4.92
CA ILE A 389 -16.45 -13.90 5.14
C ILE A 389 -15.63 -13.00 4.21
N SER A 390 -16.00 -12.88 2.94
CA SER A 390 -15.28 -12.06 1.97
C SER A 390 -15.40 -10.56 2.29
N PHE A 391 -16.55 -10.11 2.79
CA PHE A 391 -16.71 -8.72 3.24
C PHE A 391 -15.89 -8.43 4.50
N ILE A 392 -15.91 -9.34 5.47
CA ILE A 392 -15.07 -9.28 6.68
C ILE A 392 -13.59 -9.16 6.28
N ALA A 393 -13.13 -9.96 5.33
CA ALA A 393 -11.75 -9.90 4.84
C ALA A 393 -11.42 -8.54 4.22
N VAL A 394 -12.35 -7.92 3.48
CA VAL A 394 -12.17 -6.56 2.92
C VAL A 394 -12.05 -5.50 4.03
N VAL A 395 -12.92 -5.57 5.04
CA VAL A 395 -12.89 -4.66 6.21
C VAL A 395 -11.61 -4.86 7.02
N GLU A 396 -11.19 -6.10 7.20
CA GLU A 396 -9.94 -6.38 7.88
C GLU A 396 -8.76 -5.81 7.09
N TYR A 397 -8.73 -6.01 5.77
CA TYR A 397 -7.56 -5.69 4.96
C TYR A 397 -7.40 -4.18 4.72
N ILE A 398 -8.48 -3.38 4.73
CA ILE A 398 -8.34 -1.92 4.66
C ILE A 398 -7.49 -1.39 5.83
N SER A 399 -7.65 -1.93 7.04
CA SER A 399 -6.80 -1.56 8.18
C SER A 399 -5.34 -2.00 8.02
N VAL A 400 -5.06 -3.04 7.24
CA VAL A 400 -3.68 -3.45 6.92
C VAL A 400 -3.03 -2.44 5.97
N LEU A 401 -3.78 -1.89 5.01
CA LEU A 401 -3.25 -0.90 4.06
C LEU A 401 -2.76 0.37 4.77
N TYR A 402 -3.52 0.89 5.74
CA TYR A 402 -3.09 2.05 6.52
C TYR A 402 -1.97 1.70 7.51
N LEU A 403 -1.93 0.49 8.07
CA LEU A 403 -0.80 0.05 8.89
C LEU A 403 0.48 0.00 8.07
N ASN A 404 0.40 -0.47 6.83
CA ASN A 404 1.55 -0.55 5.92
C ASN A 404 2.08 0.83 5.51
N ILE A 405 1.26 1.89 5.56
CA ILE A 405 1.76 3.27 5.44
C ILE A 405 2.76 3.57 6.57
N ILE A 406 2.46 3.18 7.81
CA ILE A 406 3.35 3.38 8.97
C ILE A 406 4.65 2.59 8.77
N LEU A 407 4.54 1.32 8.38
CA LEU A 407 5.69 0.43 8.20
C LEU A 407 6.65 0.93 7.10
N GLU A 408 6.11 1.24 5.93
CA GLU A 408 6.92 1.70 4.79
C GLU A 408 7.47 3.12 5.02
N SER A 409 6.75 3.98 5.76
CA SER A 409 7.24 5.30 6.16
C SER A 409 8.40 5.18 7.14
N ARG A 410 8.31 4.27 8.11
CA ARG A 410 9.42 3.92 9.01
C ARG A 410 10.64 3.46 8.21
N ASP A 411 10.44 2.56 7.26
CA ASP A 411 11.55 2.00 6.48
C ASP A 411 12.19 3.08 5.58
N TYR A 412 11.40 4.00 5.04
CA TYR A 412 11.90 5.18 4.34
C TYR A 412 12.75 6.07 5.25
N ILE A 413 12.25 6.43 6.44
CA ILE A 413 12.97 7.26 7.43
C ILE A 413 14.28 6.60 7.84
N LYS A 414 14.26 5.29 8.11
CA LYS A 414 15.44 4.51 8.53
C LYS A 414 16.52 4.44 7.45
N THR A 415 16.13 4.42 6.17
CA THR A 415 17.06 4.27 5.04
C THR A 415 17.51 5.59 4.43
N LEU A 416 16.92 6.71 4.84
CA LEU A 416 17.22 8.03 4.31
C LEU A 416 18.64 8.48 4.69
N ASP A 417 19.47 8.70 3.67
CA ASP A 417 20.84 9.19 3.84
C ASP A 417 21.05 10.50 3.07
N ILE A 418 20.91 11.61 3.80
CA ILE A 418 21.09 12.98 3.28
C ILE A 418 22.48 13.20 2.72
N ASP A 419 23.52 12.61 3.31
CA ASP A 419 24.90 12.79 2.85
C ASP A 419 25.10 12.15 1.47
N LYS A 420 24.57 10.94 1.29
CA LYS A 420 24.60 10.23 0.00
C LYS A 420 23.80 10.96 -1.07
N ILE A 421 22.61 11.46 -0.74
CA ILE A 421 21.76 12.22 -1.68
C ILE A 421 22.47 13.51 -2.09
N SER A 422 22.98 14.27 -1.12
CA SER A 422 23.68 15.54 -1.35
C SER A 422 24.93 15.34 -2.23
N LYS A 423 25.72 14.29 -1.96
CA LYS A 423 26.89 13.94 -2.77
C LYS A 423 26.51 13.65 -4.23
N SER A 424 25.45 12.87 -4.45
CA SER A 424 25.00 12.56 -5.82
C SER A 424 24.51 13.79 -6.59
N ILE A 425 23.94 14.78 -5.90
CA ILE A 425 23.54 16.06 -6.49
C ILE A 425 24.77 16.89 -6.86
N ILE A 426 25.71 17.01 -5.92
CA ILE A 426 26.98 17.71 -6.11
C ILE A 426 27.75 17.13 -7.30
N ASP A 427 27.94 15.82 -7.34
CA ASP A 427 28.62 15.13 -8.44
C ASP A 427 27.91 15.38 -9.79
N GLY A 428 26.57 15.46 -9.77
CA GLY A 428 25.75 15.78 -10.95
C GLY A 428 25.95 17.21 -11.43
N ILE A 429 25.92 18.17 -10.52
CA ILE A 429 26.14 19.61 -10.78
C ILE A 429 27.54 19.83 -11.35
N ASP A 430 28.56 19.22 -10.75
CA ASP A 430 29.97 19.38 -11.11
C ASP A 430 30.31 18.81 -12.50
N THR A 431 29.40 18.02 -13.11
CA THR A 431 29.56 17.62 -14.52
C THR A 431 29.44 18.78 -15.52
N GLY A 432 28.89 19.93 -15.11
CA GLY A 432 28.67 21.11 -15.98
C GLY A 432 27.67 20.88 -17.11
N LYS A 433 26.89 19.79 -17.06
CA LYS A 433 25.88 19.48 -18.08
C LYS A 433 24.63 20.35 -17.90
N SER A 434 23.82 20.46 -18.95
CA SER A 434 22.54 21.18 -18.88
C SER A 434 21.61 20.60 -17.81
N PHE A 435 20.84 21.45 -17.13
CA PHE A 435 19.87 21.06 -16.09
C PHE A 435 19.00 19.85 -16.50
N ASN A 436 18.39 19.89 -17.68
CA ASN A 436 17.52 18.82 -18.21
C ASN A 436 18.19 17.45 -18.36
N SER A 437 19.53 17.42 -18.39
CA SER A 437 20.31 16.19 -18.56
C SER A 437 20.77 15.55 -17.26
N ILE A 438 20.62 16.24 -16.12
CA ILE A 438 21.03 15.78 -14.79
C ILE A 438 19.78 15.26 -14.06
N GLU A 439 19.66 13.95 -13.93
CA GLU A 439 18.46 13.28 -13.39
C GLU A 439 18.21 13.60 -11.92
N THR A 440 19.27 13.81 -11.14
CA THR A 440 19.22 14.03 -9.68
C THR A 440 18.67 15.39 -9.26
N ILE A 441 18.64 16.36 -10.17
CA ILE A 441 18.17 17.74 -9.90
C ILE A 441 16.92 18.12 -10.69
N ARG A 442 16.70 17.52 -11.88
CA ARG A 442 15.72 18.06 -12.84
C ARG A 442 14.25 17.96 -12.42
N GLY A 443 13.90 17.07 -11.50
CA GLY A 443 12.53 16.95 -10.96
C GLY A 443 12.36 17.47 -9.53
N ARG A 444 13.40 18.09 -8.94
CA ARG A 444 13.32 18.71 -7.61
C ARG A 444 12.48 19.99 -7.62
N ARG A 445 12.06 20.46 -6.44
CA ARG A 445 11.20 21.66 -6.28
C ARG A 445 11.95 22.95 -6.63
N ASP A 446 13.17 23.12 -6.11
CA ASP A 446 13.93 24.38 -6.22
C ASP A 446 14.73 24.49 -7.52
N ILE A 447 14.01 24.38 -8.64
CA ILE A 447 14.57 24.39 -10.00
C ILE A 447 15.48 25.61 -10.23
N ASP A 448 15.05 26.78 -9.76
CA ASP A 448 15.76 28.04 -10.01
C ASP A 448 17.11 28.12 -9.29
N ILE A 449 17.21 27.54 -8.09
CA ILE A 449 18.46 27.50 -7.31
C ILE A 449 19.48 26.63 -8.03
N PHE A 450 19.10 25.41 -8.41
CA PHE A 450 19.99 24.53 -9.15
C PHE A 450 20.39 25.09 -10.52
N LYS A 451 19.49 25.81 -11.21
CA LYS A 451 19.82 26.53 -12.45
C LYS A 451 20.84 27.64 -12.21
N LYS A 452 20.75 28.40 -11.12
CA LYS A 452 21.73 29.42 -10.73
C LYS A 452 23.10 28.80 -10.42
N ILE A 453 23.15 27.71 -9.66
CA ILE A 453 24.40 27.00 -9.36
C ILE A 453 25.05 26.47 -10.65
N LEU A 454 24.27 25.93 -11.59
CA LEU A 454 24.78 25.51 -12.89
C LEU A 454 25.29 26.69 -13.74
N LEU A 455 24.73 27.89 -13.58
CA LEU A 455 25.23 29.09 -14.25
C LEU A 455 26.65 29.43 -13.77
N GLU A 456 26.92 29.30 -12.47
CA GLU A 456 28.26 29.50 -11.88
C GLU A 456 29.28 28.61 -12.61
N ILE A 457 29.02 27.32 -12.75
CA ILE A 457 29.95 26.40 -13.43
C ILE A 457 30.12 26.75 -14.91
N ASN A 458 29.05 27.18 -15.58
CA ASN A 458 29.11 27.53 -17.00
C ASN A 458 29.94 28.80 -17.25
N VAL A 459 29.79 29.81 -16.39
CA VAL A 459 30.43 31.13 -16.49
C VAL A 459 31.81 31.12 -15.84
N GLU A 460 31.89 30.76 -14.56
CA GLU A 460 33.07 30.86 -13.69
C GLU A 460 33.94 29.59 -13.71
N LYS A 461 33.51 28.51 -14.39
CA LYS A 461 34.20 27.20 -14.50
C LYS A 461 34.37 26.42 -13.20
N GLN A 462 33.88 26.96 -12.10
CA GLN A 462 33.86 26.32 -10.80
C GLN A 462 32.55 26.65 -10.08
N ARG A 463 32.16 25.80 -9.14
CA ARG A 463 31.07 26.08 -8.22
C ARG A 463 31.56 27.06 -7.14
N ILE A 464 30.84 28.15 -6.95
CA ILE A 464 31.09 29.13 -5.87
C ILE A 464 30.21 28.77 -4.66
N THR A 465 29.00 28.30 -4.93
CA THR A 465 28.05 27.87 -3.89
C THR A 465 28.66 26.81 -2.96
N PRO A 466 28.65 27.03 -1.63
CA PRO A 466 29.25 26.10 -0.68
C PRO A 466 28.44 24.81 -0.53
N VAL A 467 29.13 23.72 -0.19
CA VAL A 467 28.53 22.37 -0.04
C VAL A 467 27.44 22.34 1.04
N TRP A 468 27.64 23.06 2.13
CA TRP A 468 26.69 23.10 3.25
C TRP A 468 25.34 23.70 2.81
N LEU A 469 25.34 24.69 1.90
CA LEU A 469 24.11 25.33 1.42
C LEU A 469 23.30 24.37 0.53
N ILE A 470 23.96 23.60 -0.34
CA ILE A 470 23.30 22.55 -1.12
C ILE A 470 22.70 21.50 -0.19
N LYS A 471 23.45 21.09 0.84
CA LYS A 471 22.98 20.13 1.84
C LYS A 471 21.76 20.64 2.62
N GLN A 472 21.72 21.93 2.96
CA GLN A 472 20.56 22.57 3.61
C GLN A 472 19.31 22.50 2.72
N TYR A 473 19.39 22.87 1.44
CA TYR A 473 18.23 22.78 0.53
C TYR A 473 17.72 21.34 0.33
N VAL A 474 18.64 20.39 0.23
CA VAL A 474 18.27 18.96 0.14
C VAL A 474 17.59 18.51 1.43
N ALA A 475 18.15 18.86 2.59
CA ALA A 475 17.58 18.52 3.89
C ALA A 475 16.19 19.13 4.07
N LYS A 476 15.97 20.38 3.65
CA LYS A 476 14.65 21.04 3.66
C LYS A 476 13.62 20.29 2.83
N GLU A 477 13.96 19.92 1.59
CA GLU A 477 13.03 19.19 0.72
C GLU A 477 12.64 17.80 1.27
N GLU A 478 13.59 17.13 1.93
CA GLU A 478 13.32 15.85 2.60
C GLU A 478 12.54 16.05 3.91
N PHE A 479 12.83 17.10 4.68
CA PHE A 479 12.09 17.44 5.90
C PHE A 479 10.62 17.73 5.60
N ASP A 480 10.32 18.54 4.59
CA ASP A 480 8.94 18.78 4.14
C ASP A 480 8.20 17.48 3.80
N TYR A 481 8.89 16.52 3.18
CA TYR A 481 8.30 15.25 2.83
C TYR A 481 8.07 14.36 4.06
N VAL A 482 9.01 14.37 5.02
CA VAL A 482 8.85 13.68 6.29
C VAL A 482 7.69 14.26 7.10
N ASN A 483 7.53 15.59 7.13
CA ASN A 483 6.36 16.25 7.72
C ASN A 483 5.06 15.80 7.04
N LEU A 484 5.03 15.71 5.71
CA LEU A 484 3.88 15.16 4.98
C LEU A 484 3.59 13.69 5.38
N LEU A 485 4.62 12.87 5.64
CA LEU A 485 4.41 11.50 6.11
C LEU A 485 3.77 11.45 7.50
N TYR A 486 4.08 12.41 8.39
CA TYR A 486 3.40 12.50 9.69
C TYR A 486 1.91 12.76 9.52
N ASP A 487 1.54 13.69 8.65
CA ASP A 487 0.13 13.97 8.33
C ASP A 487 -0.56 12.74 7.73
N VAL A 488 0.09 12.08 6.76
CA VAL A 488 -0.47 10.90 6.09
C VAL A 488 -0.69 9.74 7.06
N VAL A 489 0.22 9.53 8.01
CA VAL A 489 0.06 8.53 9.07
C VAL A 489 -1.07 8.93 10.02
N LYS A 490 -1.13 10.20 10.42
CA LYS A 490 -2.17 10.74 11.30
C LYS A 490 -3.56 10.56 10.69
N GLU A 491 -3.76 11.03 9.46
CA GLU A 491 -5.02 10.91 8.71
C GLU A 491 -5.41 9.43 8.53
N GLY A 492 -4.46 8.55 8.22
CA GLY A 492 -4.72 7.12 8.09
C GLY A 492 -5.26 6.46 9.37
N ILE A 493 -4.70 6.84 10.54
CA ILE A 493 -5.18 6.38 11.85
C ILE A 493 -6.60 6.91 12.13
N GLU A 494 -6.83 8.19 11.87
CA GLU A 494 -8.15 8.82 12.05
C GLU A 494 -9.22 8.15 11.18
N HIS A 495 -8.91 7.84 9.93
CA HIS A 495 -9.84 7.18 9.01
C HIS A 495 -10.23 5.77 9.42
N ILE A 496 -9.29 4.99 10.00
CA ILE A 496 -9.60 3.65 10.54
C ILE A 496 -10.35 3.74 11.86
N TYR A 497 -10.05 4.72 12.70
CA TYR A 497 -10.81 4.94 13.93
C TYR A 497 -12.25 5.33 13.62
N PHE A 498 -12.46 6.22 12.65
CA PHE A 498 -13.78 6.60 12.15
C PHE A 498 -14.56 5.41 11.56
N LEU A 499 -13.91 4.57 10.73
CA LEU A 499 -14.53 3.35 10.21
C LEU A 499 -14.95 2.40 11.35
N SER A 500 -14.10 2.24 12.36
CA SER A 500 -14.38 1.40 13.53
C SER A 500 -15.61 1.90 14.30
N ASN A 501 -15.73 3.22 14.48
CA ASN A 501 -16.91 3.84 15.09
C ASN A 501 -18.19 3.58 14.29
N ILE A 502 -18.17 3.74 12.96
CA ILE A 502 -19.35 3.46 12.12
C ILE A 502 -19.80 2.00 12.26
N ILE A 503 -18.86 1.05 12.17
CA ILE A 503 -19.15 -0.38 12.27
C ILE A 503 -19.70 -0.73 13.66
N PHE A 504 -19.12 -0.13 14.70
CA PHE A 504 -19.59 -0.27 16.07
C PHE A 504 -21.03 0.25 16.24
N GLU A 505 -21.35 1.45 15.75
CA GLU A 505 -22.69 2.05 15.79
C GLU A 505 -23.74 1.20 15.05
N LYS A 506 -23.34 0.58 13.93
CA LYS A 506 -24.19 -0.34 13.14
C LYS A 506 -24.35 -1.71 13.79
N LYS A 507 -23.74 -1.95 14.96
CA LYS A 507 -23.79 -3.21 15.75
C LYS A 507 -23.18 -4.42 15.03
N MET A 508 -22.23 -4.18 14.12
CA MET A 508 -21.42 -5.20 13.46
C MET A 508 -20.23 -5.55 14.37
N TYR A 509 -20.51 -6.23 15.49
CA TYR A 509 -19.56 -6.35 16.58
C TYR A 509 -18.33 -7.21 16.25
N TYR A 510 -18.45 -8.17 15.32
CA TYR A 510 -17.32 -9.00 14.91
C TYR A 510 -16.28 -8.19 14.15
N GLU A 511 -16.71 -7.46 13.12
CA GLU A 511 -15.88 -6.56 12.32
C GLU A 511 -15.31 -5.43 13.18
N ALA A 512 -16.10 -4.91 14.13
CA ALA A 512 -15.60 -3.93 15.10
C ALA A 512 -14.47 -4.51 15.95
N CYS A 513 -14.59 -5.74 16.46
CA CYS A 513 -13.51 -6.37 17.24
C CYS A 513 -12.23 -6.51 16.42
N ILE A 514 -12.32 -6.92 15.15
CA ILE A 514 -11.16 -7.08 14.25
C ILE A 514 -10.44 -5.74 14.03
N LEU A 515 -11.18 -4.65 13.81
CA LEU A 515 -10.56 -3.34 13.60
C LEU A 515 -9.98 -2.76 14.89
N ILE A 516 -10.71 -2.89 16.01
CA ILE A 516 -10.32 -2.34 17.30
C ILE A 516 -9.07 -3.07 17.84
N SER A 517 -9.00 -4.39 17.72
CA SER A 517 -7.83 -5.16 18.18
C SER A 517 -6.55 -4.78 17.43
N LYS A 518 -6.66 -4.33 16.17
CA LYS A 518 -5.50 -3.87 15.40
C LYS A 518 -4.89 -2.58 15.93
N PHE A 519 -5.60 -1.74 16.67
CA PHE A 519 -5.00 -0.51 17.24
C PHE A 519 -3.81 -0.80 18.16
N TYR A 520 -3.78 -1.94 18.85
CA TYR A 520 -2.61 -2.36 19.63
C TYR A 520 -1.40 -2.68 18.75
N LYS A 521 -1.62 -3.16 17.52
CA LYS A 521 -0.55 -3.30 16.53
C LYS A 521 -0.08 -1.94 16.00
N TYR A 522 -1.01 -1.02 15.74
CA TYR A 522 -0.68 0.35 15.34
C TYR A 522 0.18 1.04 16.40
N GLU A 523 -0.17 0.92 17.68
CA GLU A 523 0.60 1.48 18.80
C GLU A 523 2.06 1.00 18.80
N SER A 524 2.26 -0.32 18.68
CA SER A 524 3.60 -0.91 18.65
C SER A 524 4.42 -0.40 17.46
N GLU A 525 3.83 -0.32 16.27
CA GLU A 525 4.56 0.11 15.07
C GLU A 525 4.79 1.63 15.05
N LEU A 526 3.82 2.41 15.55
CA LEU A 526 3.92 3.86 15.69
C LEU A 526 5.01 4.24 16.70
N THR A 527 5.14 3.54 17.81
CA THR A 527 6.20 3.78 18.80
C THR A 527 7.59 3.70 18.15
N ILE A 528 7.83 2.62 17.38
CA ILE A 528 9.09 2.44 16.65
C ILE A 528 9.26 3.53 15.58
N PHE A 529 8.19 3.88 14.86
CA PHE A 529 8.22 4.96 13.87
C PHE A 529 8.63 6.30 14.49
N LEU A 530 8.03 6.67 15.63
CA LEU A 530 8.31 7.91 16.35
C LEU A 530 9.77 7.99 16.82
N GLU A 531 10.36 6.89 17.27
CA GLU A 531 11.77 6.83 17.66
C GLU A 531 12.71 7.15 16.48
N PHE A 532 12.52 6.50 15.33
CA PHE A 532 13.31 6.76 14.14
C PHE A 532 13.07 8.16 13.57
N ALA A 533 11.83 8.64 13.62
CA ALA A 533 11.45 9.99 13.20
C ALA A 533 12.24 11.05 13.98
N LYS A 534 12.26 10.97 15.31
CA LYS A 534 13.02 11.90 16.17
C LYS A 534 14.51 11.92 15.85
N GLN A 535 15.11 10.76 15.65
CA GLN A 535 16.53 10.66 15.29
C GLN A 535 16.82 11.32 13.94
N LEU A 536 15.93 11.14 12.97
CA LEU A 536 16.08 11.75 11.65
C LEU A 536 15.90 13.26 11.70
N GLU A 537 14.92 13.78 12.44
CA GLU A 537 14.71 15.22 12.61
C GLU A 537 15.94 15.91 13.18
N ILE A 538 16.55 15.36 14.23
CA ILE A 538 17.80 15.89 14.81
C ILE A 538 18.90 15.97 13.73
N LYS A 539 19.01 14.94 12.88
CA LYS A 539 19.98 14.92 11.78
C LYS A 539 19.64 15.98 10.71
N LEU A 540 18.37 16.17 10.37
CA LEU A 540 17.93 17.16 9.38
C LEU A 540 18.16 18.59 9.88
N PHE A 541 17.76 18.89 11.12
CA PHE A 541 17.98 20.21 11.74
C PHE A 541 19.46 20.53 11.92
N SER A 542 20.34 19.53 12.10
CA SER A 542 21.80 19.78 12.09
C SER A 542 22.33 20.34 10.75
N CYS A 543 21.56 20.21 9.67
CA CYS A 543 21.90 20.77 8.35
C CYS A 543 21.34 22.20 8.15
N HIS A 544 20.51 22.70 9.06
CA HIS A 544 19.94 24.04 9.02
C HIS A 544 20.95 25.03 9.63
N ILE A 545 21.79 25.61 8.78
CA ILE A 545 22.89 26.51 9.20
C ILE A 545 22.47 27.97 9.05
N ASP A 546 21.77 28.30 7.96
CA ASP A 546 21.26 29.64 7.72
C ASP A 546 19.86 29.81 8.34
N SER A 547 19.80 30.59 9.42
CA SER A 547 18.58 30.87 10.17
C SER A 547 17.61 31.80 9.46
N GLU A 548 18.02 32.51 8.40
CA GLU A 548 17.12 33.34 7.59
C GLU A 548 16.16 32.48 6.73
N ASP A 549 16.56 31.24 6.42
CA ASP A 549 15.72 30.27 5.72
C ASP A 549 14.72 29.61 6.69
N SER A 550 13.45 30.04 6.65
CA SER A 550 12.41 29.50 7.52
C SER A 550 12.00 28.08 7.10
N TRP A 551 12.11 27.14 8.04
CA TRP A 551 11.58 25.77 7.93
C TRP A 551 10.22 25.70 8.62
N GLU A 552 9.36 24.80 8.19
CA GLU A 552 8.10 24.54 8.90
C GLU A 552 8.37 23.89 10.27
N GLU A 553 7.45 24.07 11.20
CA GLU A 553 7.50 23.37 12.48
C GLU A 553 7.28 21.86 12.29
N SER A 554 7.88 21.04 13.15
CA SER A 554 7.66 19.60 13.15
C SER A 554 6.22 19.28 13.54
N ARG A 555 5.59 18.38 12.79
CA ARG A 555 4.22 17.87 13.06
C ARG A 555 4.23 16.53 13.82
N LEU A 556 5.40 16.09 14.29
CA LEU A 556 5.57 14.79 14.95
C LEU A 556 4.83 14.70 16.29
N ASP A 557 4.87 15.77 17.08
CA ASP A 557 4.18 15.81 18.37
C ASP A 557 2.65 15.84 18.18
N GLU A 558 2.15 16.52 17.15
CA GLU A 558 0.72 16.52 16.80
C GLU A 558 0.21 15.10 16.48
N LEU A 559 0.98 14.33 15.69
CA LEU A 559 0.67 12.92 15.41
C LEU A 559 0.62 12.09 16.69
N LYS A 560 1.62 12.26 17.58
CA LYS A 560 1.69 11.52 18.85
C LYS A 560 0.49 11.83 19.75
N GLU A 561 0.14 13.10 19.88
CA GLU A 561 -0.99 13.56 20.67
C GLU A 561 -2.31 13.03 20.12
N LYS A 562 -2.49 13.07 18.79
CA LYS A 562 -3.69 12.54 18.15
C LYS A 562 -3.88 11.04 18.39
N PHE A 563 -2.81 10.26 18.28
CA PHE A 563 -2.90 8.82 18.57
C PHE A 563 -3.25 8.55 20.03
N ARG A 564 -2.67 9.33 20.96
CA ARG A 564 -2.97 9.23 22.39
C ARG A 564 -4.45 9.50 22.68
N GLU A 565 -5.03 10.54 22.07
CA GLU A 565 -6.46 10.83 22.17
C GLU A 565 -7.31 9.63 21.73
N ILE A 566 -7.03 9.06 20.55
CA ILE A 566 -7.76 7.92 20.02
C ILE A 566 -7.63 6.69 20.94
N LYS A 567 -6.41 6.40 21.39
CA LYS A 567 -6.09 5.24 22.23
C LYS A 567 -6.86 5.27 23.56
N GLN A 568 -7.14 6.45 24.13
CA GLN A 568 -7.92 6.55 25.36
C GLN A 568 -9.33 5.95 25.24
N ASP A 569 -9.93 5.97 24.04
CA ASP A 569 -11.30 5.49 23.81
C ASP A 569 -11.39 4.00 23.40
N ILE A 570 -10.28 3.44 22.89
CA ILE A 570 -10.19 2.06 22.41
C ILE A 570 -10.62 1.01 23.47
N PRO A 571 -10.17 1.06 24.75
CA PRO A 571 -10.53 0.05 25.76
C PRO A 571 -12.05 -0.09 25.97
N GLU A 572 -12.76 1.04 26.06
CA GLU A 572 -14.20 1.06 26.32
C GLU A 572 -15.01 0.53 25.12
N MET A 573 -14.59 0.91 23.90
CA MET A 573 -15.17 0.35 22.68
C MET A 573 -14.91 -1.16 22.60
N TYR A 574 -13.68 -1.59 22.87
CA TYR A 574 -13.30 -3.00 22.77
C TYR A 574 -14.09 -3.85 23.75
N ARG A 575 -14.22 -3.41 25.01
CA ARG A 575 -15.07 -4.07 26.01
C ARG A 575 -16.46 -4.33 25.46
N LYS A 576 -17.12 -3.28 24.96
CA LYS A 576 -18.52 -3.35 24.53
C LYS A 576 -18.70 -4.33 23.38
N CYS A 577 -17.88 -4.23 22.33
CA CYS A 577 -18.05 -5.11 21.18
C CYS A 577 -17.66 -6.55 21.49
N SER A 578 -16.55 -6.80 22.20
CA SER A 578 -16.12 -8.17 22.53
C SER A 578 -17.11 -8.87 23.45
N SER A 579 -17.58 -8.19 24.50
CA SER A 579 -18.55 -8.75 25.45
C SER A 579 -19.86 -9.13 24.77
N ILE A 580 -20.43 -8.22 23.96
CA ILE A 580 -21.70 -8.48 23.27
C ILE A 580 -21.54 -9.58 22.22
N PHE A 581 -20.42 -9.61 21.49
CA PHE A 581 -20.14 -10.64 20.51
C PHE A 581 -20.01 -12.02 21.17
N THR A 582 -19.23 -12.12 22.25
CA THR A 582 -19.01 -13.39 22.96
C THR A 582 -20.30 -13.94 23.56
N VAL A 583 -21.12 -13.11 24.22
CA VAL A 583 -22.40 -13.54 24.80
C VAL A 583 -23.35 -14.10 23.73
N LYS A 584 -23.36 -13.51 22.53
CA LYS A 584 -24.21 -14.00 21.42
C LYS A 584 -23.72 -15.30 20.80
N ASN A 585 -22.42 -15.58 20.86
CA ASN A 585 -21.77 -16.68 20.14
C ASN A 585 -21.11 -17.72 21.05
N TRP A 586 -21.41 -17.72 22.34
CA TRP A 586 -20.83 -18.63 23.34
C TRP A 586 -21.05 -20.13 23.06
N ASP A 587 -22.03 -20.46 22.22
CA ASP A 587 -22.36 -21.84 21.79
C ASP A 587 -21.50 -22.28 20.59
N ARG A 588 -20.95 -21.34 19.81
CA ARG A 588 -20.12 -21.55 18.60
C ARG A 588 -18.63 -21.35 18.90
N GLU A 589 -18.21 -21.87 20.05
CA GLU A 589 -16.86 -21.69 20.57
C GLU A 589 -15.81 -22.43 19.72
N GLY A 590 -14.72 -21.75 19.37
CA GLY A 590 -13.67 -22.28 18.47
C GLY A 590 -13.90 -22.00 16.98
N GLU A 591 -15.07 -21.49 16.59
CA GLU A 591 -15.31 -21.02 15.21
C GLU A 591 -14.77 -19.59 14.98
N PHE A 592 -14.58 -18.82 16.06
CA PHE A 592 -14.15 -17.42 16.03
C PHE A 592 -12.94 -17.17 16.93
N PRO A 593 -12.17 -16.08 16.70
CA PRO A 593 -11.12 -15.63 17.61
C PRO A 593 -11.64 -15.32 19.03
N ASP A 594 -10.80 -15.53 20.04
CA ASP A 594 -11.08 -15.18 21.43
C ASP A 594 -10.90 -13.67 21.68
N PHE A 595 -11.83 -12.86 21.16
CA PHE A 595 -11.80 -11.40 21.36
C PHE A 595 -11.98 -10.98 22.81
N LEU A 596 -12.70 -11.77 23.63
CA LEU A 596 -12.90 -11.43 25.04
C LEU A 596 -11.60 -11.61 25.83
N GLY A 597 -10.91 -12.73 25.63
CA GLY A 597 -9.60 -12.97 26.22
C GLY A 597 -8.54 -11.99 25.70
N GLU A 598 -8.51 -11.68 24.41
CA GLU A 598 -7.61 -10.64 23.88
C GLU A 598 -7.91 -9.28 24.52
N CYS A 599 -9.18 -8.86 24.56
CA CYS A 599 -9.61 -7.61 25.18
C CYS A 599 -9.19 -7.52 26.65
N PHE A 600 -9.42 -8.56 27.45
CA PHE A 600 -9.00 -8.60 28.85
C PHE A 600 -7.47 -8.42 28.98
N ASN A 601 -6.67 -9.17 28.23
CA ASN A 601 -5.21 -9.13 28.34
C ASN A 601 -4.61 -7.80 27.85
N GLN A 602 -5.15 -7.23 26.78
CA GLN A 602 -4.67 -5.94 26.26
C GLN A 602 -5.01 -4.78 27.19
N ILE A 603 -6.22 -4.74 27.76
CA ILE A 603 -6.60 -3.68 28.71
C ILE A 603 -5.81 -3.84 30.03
N SER A 604 -5.51 -5.07 30.45
CA SER A 604 -4.59 -5.32 31.57
C SER A 604 -3.21 -4.72 31.33
N ARG A 605 -2.67 -4.87 30.11
CA ARG A 605 -1.42 -4.21 29.72
C ARG A 605 -1.54 -2.69 29.71
N ASP A 606 -2.60 -2.13 29.13
CA ASP A 606 -2.85 -0.68 29.15
C ASP A 606 -2.97 -0.14 30.59
N THR A 607 -3.46 -0.95 31.53
CA THR A 607 -3.53 -0.61 32.96
C THR A 607 -2.13 -0.52 33.58
N ILE A 608 -1.24 -1.45 33.25
CA ILE A 608 0.16 -1.40 33.68
C ILE A 608 0.88 -0.18 33.09
N GLU A 609 0.66 0.12 31.82
CA GLU A 609 1.25 1.30 31.17
C GLU A 609 0.72 2.60 31.81
N ALA A 610 -0.55 2.66 32.19
CA ALA A 610 -1.12 3.79 32.94
C ALA A 610 -0.49 3.94 34.34
N ILE A 611 -0.22 2.85 35.05
CA ILE A 611 0.50 2.86 36.34
C ILE A 611 1.89 3.45 36.14
N VAL A 612 2.68 2.90 35.22
CA VAL A 612 4.08 3.32 34.98
C VAL A 612 4.18 4.77 34.52
N ASN A 613 3.23 5.25 33.71
CA ASN A 613 3.18 6.64 33.26
C ASN A 613 2.54 7.59 34.28
N SER A 614 2.12 7.11 35.45
CA SER A 614 1.38 7.87 36.47
C SER A 614 0.09 8.52 35.93
N ASP A 615 -0.56 7.93 34.93
CA ASP A 615 -1.83 8.40 34.37
C ASP A 615 -3.02 7.85 35.18
N LYS A 616 -3.35 8.54 36.27
CA LYS A 616 -4.46 8.17 37.17
C LYS A 616 -5.81 8.08 36.46
N LYS A 617 -6.07 8.96 35.49
CA LYS A 617 -7.36 9.02 34.79
C LYS A 617 -7.54 7.78 33.93
N GLN A 618 -6.50 7.39 33.18
CA GLN A 618 -6.54 6.19 32.36
C GLN A 618 -6.52 4.92 33.23
N PHE A 619 -5.77 4.91 34.34
CA PHE A 619 -5.78 3.80 35.29
C PHE A 619 -7.19 3.52 35.84
N LYS A 620 -7.89 4.56 36.34
CA LYS A 620 -9.28 4.42 36.84
C LYS A 620 -10.19 3.84 35.76
N LYS A 621 -10.15 4.41 34.55
CA LYS A 621 -10.97 3.94 33.41
C LYS A 621 -10.69 2.47 33.05
N ASN A 622 -9.42 2.10 32.92
CA ASN A 622 -9.04 0.73 32.54
C ASN A 622 -9.38 -0.28 33.64
N PHE A 623 -9.11 0.06 34.91
CA PHE A 623 -9.40 -0.81 36.03
C PHE A 623 -10.90 -1.03 36.21
N GLU A 624 -11.73 0.00 36.02
CA GLU A 624 -13.20 -0.12 35.96
C GLU A 624 -13.66 -1.07 34.85
N ILE A 625 -13.06 -0.97 33.66
CA ILE A 625 -13.37 -1.85 32.53
C ILE A 625 -13.01 -3.31 32.85
N ILE A 626 -11.81 -3.56 33.38
CA ILE A 626 -11.37 -4.93 33.75
C ILE A 626 -12.28 -5.52 34.82
N THR A 627 -12.65 -4.72 35.82
CA THR A 627 -13.58 -5.10 36.89
C THR A 627 -14.91 -5.59 36.31
N GLN A 628 -15.41 -4.95 35.26
CA GLN A 628 -16.66 -5.35 34.60
C GLN A 628 -16.51 -6.57 33.67
N ILE A 629 -15.37 -6.73 32.99
CA ILE A 629 -15.10 -7.86 32.08
C ILE A 629 -14.79 -9.14 32.85
N MET A 630 -14.08 -9.04 33.97
CA MET A 630 -13.52 -10.17 34.70
C MET A 630 -14.54 -11.30 34.98
N PRO A 631 -15.76 -11.04 35.51
CA PRO A 631 -16.74 -12.09 35.75
C PRO A 631 -17.22 -12.78 34.46
N LEU A 632 -17.36 -11.99 33.38
CA LEU A 632 -17.75 -12.53 32.08
C LEU A 632 -16.66 -13.45 31.50
N TYR A 633 -15.39 -13.05 31.63
CA TYR A 633 -14.26 -13.86 31.17
C TYR A 633 -14.07 -15.12 32.02
N GLN A 634 -14.26 -15.04 33.34
CA GLN A 634 -14.31 -16.20 34.23
C GLN A 634 -15.38 -17.20 33.76
N GLU A 635 -16.60 -16.74 33.51
CA GLU A 635 -17.70 -17.60 33.06
C GLU A 635 -17.44 -18.20 31.68
N TYR A 636 -16.84 -17.42 30.77
CA TYR A 636 -16.41 -17.91 29.46
C TYR A 636 -15.43 -19.09 29.59
N ILE A 637 -14.39 -18.94 30.41
CA ILE A 637 -13.42 -20.02 30.70
C ILE A 637 -14.11 -21.22 31.34
N ARG A 638 -15.03 -20.99 32.29
CA ARG A 638 -15.79 -22.07 32.95
C ARG A 638 -16.60 -22.88 31.96
N LEU A 639 -17.27 -22.21 31.02
CA LEU A 639 -18.06 -22.86 29.97
C LEU A 639 -17.19 -23.69 29.03
N TYR A 640 -16.04 -23.15 28.58
CA TYR A 640 -15.06 -23.88 27.76
C TYR A 640 -14.66 -25.22 28.39
N PHE A 641 -14.25 -25.20 29.67
CA PHE A 641 -13.84 -26.42 30.37
C PHE A 641 -15.01 -27.34 30.70
N SER A 642 -16.23 -26.81 30.87
CA SER A 642 -17.42 -27.63 31.10
C SER A 642 -17.80 -28.49 29.90
N LYS A 643 -17.50 -28.02 28.67
CA LYS A 643 -17.66 -28.80 27.42
C LYS A 643 -16.54 -29.83 27.24
N ASN A 644 -15.34 -29.54 27.76
CA ASN A 644 -14.12 -30.34 27.58
C ASN A 644 -13.67 -31.12 28.84
N LYS A 645 -14.62 -31.57 29.67
CA LYS A 645 -14.36 -32.14 31.03
C LYS A 645 -13.34 -33.28 31.10
N ASN A 646 -13.18 -34.07 30.04
CA ASN A 646 -12.30 -35.24 30.04
C ASN A 646 -10.87 -34.94 29.57
N SER A 647 -10.60 -33.73 29.08
CA SER A 647 -9.32 -33.38 28.46
C SER A 647 -8.30 -32.78 29.44
N TYR A 648 -8.75 -32.33 30.62
CA TYR A 648 -7.95 -31.54 31.55
C TYR A 648 -8.06 -32.03 33.00
N ARG A 649 -6.96 -31.89 33.76
CA ARG A 649 -6.96 -32.15 35.20
C ARG A 649 -7.83 -31.13 35.93
N LYS A 650 -8.55 -31.55 36.97
CA LYS A 650 -9.48 -30.68 37.71
C LYS A 650 -8.78 -29.49 38.34
N GLU A 651 -7.56 -29.71 38.83
CA GLU A 651 -6.70 -28.69 39.43
C GLU A 651 -6.34 -27.60 38.41
N TYR A 652 -6.01 -28.00 37.18
CA TYR A 652 -5.72 -27.07 36.09
C TYR A 652 -6.95 -26.28 35.65
N VAL A 653 -8.10 -26.95 35.51
CA VAL A 653 -9.39 -26.29 35.18
C VAL A 653 -9.72 -25.22 36.22
N TYR A 654 -9.58 -25.57 37.51
CA TYR A 654 -9.82 -24.64 38.60
C TYR A 654 -8.86 -23.45 38.59
N TYR A 655 -7.57 -23.71 38.37
CA TYR A 655 -6.55 -22.66 38.24
C TYR A 655 -6.93 -21.68 37.10
N MET A 656 -7.31 -22.18 35.93
CA MET A 656 -7.66 -21.33 34.79
C MET A 656 -8.92 -20.50 35.02
N ILE A 657 -9.97 -21.08 35.63
CA ILE A 657 -11.21 -20.35 35.96
C ILE A 657 -10.94 -19.20 36.93
N THR A 658 -9.98 -19.37 37.85
CA THR A 658 -9.65 -18.36 38.88
C THR A 658 -8.61 -17.33 38.41
N CYS A 659 -7.97 -17.52 37.25
CA CYS A 659 -6.96 -16.59 36.74
C CYS A 659 -7.47 -15.14 36.55
N PRO A 660 -8.63 -14.89 35.91
CA PRO A 660 -9.11 -13.51 35.72
C PRO A 660 -9.29 -12.76 37.04
N ILE A 661 -9.72 -13.45 38.10
CA ILE A 661 -9.91 -12.89 39.44
C ILE A 661 -8.57 -12.46 40.05
N VAL A 662 -7.54 -13.34 39.97
CA VAL A 662 -6.23 -13.03 40.56
C VAL A 662 -5.50 -11.95 39.80
N GLU A 663 -5.56 -11.96 38.46
CA GLU A 663 -4.93 -10.93 37.64
C GLU A 663 -5.57 -9.56 37.85
N TRP A 664 -6.90 -9.50 37.95
CA TRP A 664 -7.60 -8.28 38.34
C TRP A 664 -7.13 -7.77 39.71
N ALA A 665 -7.05 -8.64 40.72
CA ALA A 665 -6.54 -8.28 42.04
C ALA A 665 -5.06 -7.85 42.00
N GLN A 666 -4.25 -8.46 41.15
CA GLN A 666 -2.85 -8.09 40.98
C GLN A 666 -2.70 -6.68 40.40
N LEU A 667 -3.48 -6.33 39.39
CA LEU A 667 -3.48 -4.97 38.82
C LEU A 667 -3.88 -3.93 39.87
N GLY A 668 -4.92 -4.22 40.67
CA GLY A 668 -5.33 -3.36 41.79
C GLY A 668 -4.23 -3.24 42.85
N GLY A 669 -3.58 -4.35 43.21
CA GLY A 669 -2.45 -4.37 44.14
C GLY A 669 -1.25 -3.57 43.66
N LEU A 670 -0.90 -3.69 42.37
CA LEU A 670 0.17 -2.91 41.74
C LEU A 670 -0.14 -1.41 41.76
N GLY A 671 -1.40 -1.02 41.52
CA GLY A 671 -1.85 0.38 41.65
C GLY A 671 -1.71 0.93 43.06
N ILE A 672 -2.09 0.16 44.09
CA ILE A 672 -1.94 0.57 45.50
C ILE A 672 -0.45 0.72 45.86
N ILE A 673 0.38 -0.25 45.49
CA ILE A 673 1.83 -0.21 45.75
C ILE A 673 2.46 1.01 45.08
N TRP A 674 2.09 1.29 43.83
CA TRP A 674 2.55 2.48 43.12
C TRP A 674 2.21 3.76 43.89
N GLY A 675 0.94 3.92 44.29
CA GLY A 675 0.50 5.07 45.10
C GLY A 675 1.29 5.25 46.40
N GLU A 676 1.62 4.16 47.09
CA GLU A 676 2.42 4.21 48.33
C GLU A 676 3.87 4.65 48.08
N PHE A 677 4.50 4.27 46.96
CA PHE A 677 5.85 4.71 46.63
C PHE A 677 5.93 6.20 46.29
N PHE A 678 4.84 6.77 45.76
CA PHE A 678 4.74 8.19 45.40
C PHE A 678 3.95 9.03 46.42
N ASN A 679 3.59 8.47 47.57
CA ASN A 679 2.75 9.10 48.61
C ASN A 679 1.42 9.67 48.08
N ASP A 680 0.82 9.02 47.08
CA ASP A 680 -0.44 9.41 46.47
C ASP A 680 -1.56 8.40 46.81
N LYS A 681 -2.38 8.76 47.81
CA LYS A 681 -3.46 7.90 48.31
C LYS A 681 -4.60 7.70 47.32
N GLU A 682 -4.74 8.58 46.33
CA GLU A 682 -5.81 8.54 45.34
C GLU A 682 -5.80 7.21 44.57
N TRP A 683 -4.63 6.62 44.32
CA TRP A 683 -4.51 5.30 43.70
C TRP A 683 -5.22 4.21 44.51
N SER A 684 -5.04 4.22 45.83
CA SER A 684 -5.68 3.24 46.72
C SER A 684 -7.19 3.45 46.83
N GLU A 685 -7.65 4.70 46.74
CA GLU A 685 -9.06 5.06 46.74
C GLU A 685 -9.73 4.60 45.44
N ILE A 686 -9.10 4.85 44.28
CA ILE A 686 -9.57 4.37 42.96
C ILE A 686 -9.79 2.86 42.99
N VAL A 687 -8.82 2.10 43.49
CA VAL A 687 -8.90 0.63 43.53
C VAL A 687 -10.05 0.16 44.44
N LYS A 688 -10.23 0.80 45.60
CA LYS A 688 -11.33 0.50 46.53
C LYS A 688 -12.69 0.81 45.90
N GLU A 689 -12.92 2.06 45.48
CA GLU A 689 -14.16 2.51 44.85
C GLU A 689 -14.55 1.63 43.66
N THR A 690 -13.58 1.29 42.82
CA THR A 690 -13.82 0.47 41.63
C THR A 690 -14.18 -0.97 42.02
N SER A 691 -13.52 -1.53 43.03
CA SER A 691 -13.82 -2.88 43.51
C SER A 691 -15.22 -3.01 44.13
N GLU A 692 -15.76 -1.92 44.68
CA GLU A 692 -17.13 -1.88 45.20
C GLU A 692 -18.17 -2.13 44.10
N ILE A 693 -17.86 -1.89 42.81
CA ILE A 693 -18.77 -2.21 41.69
C ILE A 693 -19.20 -3.69 41.69
N ILE A 694 -18.31 -4.60 42.11
CA ILE A 694 -18.62 -6.03 42.22
C ILE A 694 -19.23 -6.34 43.59
N PHE A 695 -18.68 -5.76 44.66
CA PHE A 695 -19.00 -6.11 46.04
C PHE A 695 -20.05 -5.22 46.71
N GLN A 696 -20.71 -4.32 45.99
CA GLN A 696 -21.84 -3.50 46.45
C GLN A 696 -22.90 -3.42 45.36
N ASN A 697 -23.60 -4.53 45.12
CA ASN A 697 -24.89 -4.51 44.41
C ASN A 697 -26.01 -4.21 45.43
N ASN A 698 -27.18 -3.75 44.95
CA ASN A 698 -28.35 -3.26 45.73
C ASN A 698 -28.84 -4.10 46.94
N ASN A 699 -28.26 -5.27 47.24
CA ASN A 699 -28.47 -6.10 48.44
C ASN A 699 -27.14 -6.36 49.17
N GLU A 700 -26.96 -5.81 50.38
CA GLU A 700 -25.74 -5.98 51.21
C GLU A 700 -25.39 -7.45 51.51
N GLU A 701 -26.38 -8.34 51.62
CA GLU A 701 -26.17 -9.74 52.02
C GLU A 701 -25.51 -10.58 50.90
N ASN A 702 -25.98 -10.44 49.66
CA ASN A 702 -25.38 -11.08 48.47
C ASN A 702 -23.95 -10.60 48.21
N SER A 703 -23.66 -9.37 48.63
CA SER A 703 -22.39 -8.70 48.39
C SER A 703 -21.25 -9.26 49.24
N LYS A 704 -21.55 -9.57 50.52
CA LYS A 704 -20.65 -10.26 51.44
C LYS A 704 -20.42 -11.71 51.03
N GLU A 705 -21.45 -12.39 50.52
CA GLU A 705 -21.36 -13.76 50.06
C GLU A 705 -20.45 -13.90 48.82
N LEU A 706 -20.52 -12.97 47.88
CA LEU A 706 -19.61 -12.89 46.73
C LEU A 706 -18.14 -12.66 47.14
N ALA A 707 -17.89 -11.73 48.07
CA ALA A 707 -16.56 -11.48 48.61
C ALA A 707 -15.97 -12.72 49.30
N ILE A 708 -16.80 -13.45 50.06
CA ILE A 708 -16.44 -14.74 50.66
C ILE A 708 -16.08 -15.77 49.59
N GLN A 709 -16.92 -15.94 48.56
CA GLN A 709 -16.69 -16.92 47.48
C GLN A 709 -15.38 -16.65 46.73
N TYR A 710 -15.10 -15.40 46.38
CA TYR A 710 -13.85 -15.05 45.69
C TYR A 710 -12.63 -15.25 46.59
N THR A 711 -12.75 -14.96 47.88
CA THR A 711 -11.69 -15.24 48.86
C THR A 711 -11.40 -16.74 48.95
N GLU A 712 -12.45 -17.58 48.99
CA GLU A 712 -12.32 -19.03 48.95
C GLU A 712 -11.65 -19.49 47.64
N TYR A 713 -12.01 -18.90 46.51
CA TYR A 713 -11.40 -19.20 45.21
C TYR A 713 -9.90 -18.94 45.15
N VAL A 714 -9.46 -17.79 45.65
CA VAL A 714 -8.03 -17.43 45.65
C VAL A 714 -7.24 -18.27 46.65
N ASN A 715 -7.79 -18.56 47.83
CA ASN A 715 -7.15 -19.42 48.83
C ASN A 715 -6.90 -20.83 48.28
N LEU A 716 -7.92 -21.43 47.63
CA LEU A 716 -7.80 -22.73 46.98
C LEU A 716 -6.80 -22.70 45.80
N ARG A 717 -6.81 -21.64 44.99
CA ARG A 717 -5.84 -21.47 43.90
C ARG A 717 -4.41 -21.43 44.44
N ASN A 718 -4.16 -20.67 45.52
CA ASN A 718 -2.83 -20.56 46.12
C ASN A 718 -2.32 -21.90 46.68
N GLN A 719 -3.20 -22.73 47.22
CA GLN A 719 -2.86 -24.10 47.64
C GLN A 719 -2.52 -25.00 46.44
N LEU A 720 -3.25 -24.86 45.33
CA LEU A 720 -3.05 -25.65 44.11
C LEU A 720 -1.84 -25.19 43.28
N ARG A 721 -1.38 -23.95 43.44
CA ARG A 721 -0.23 -23.36 42.72
C ARG A 721 1.05 -24.19 42.87
N LEU A 722 1.23 -24.89 44.00
CA LEU A 722 2.38 -25.77 44.24
C LEU A 722 2.32 -27.09 43.44
N MET A 723 1.14 -27.52 42.99
CA MET A 723 0.94 -28.78 42.25
C MET A 723 0.88 -28.56 40.72
N CYS A 724 0.57 -27.35 40.27
CA CYS A 724 0.58 -26.97 38.86
C CYS A 724 1.94 -26.32 38.53
N PHE A 725 2.83 -27.04 37.83
CA PHE A 725 4.10 -26.49 37.34
C PHE A 725 3.90 -25.16 36.59
N MET A 726 4.85 -24.22 36.72
CA MET A 726 4.90 -22.87 36.11
C MET A 726 3.99 -22.74 34.87
N ASN A 727 2.86 -22.05 35.04
CA ASN A 727 1.91 -21.88 33.95
C ASN A 727 2.29 -20.63 33.13
N SER A 728 1.92 -20.64 31.85
CA SER A 728 2.07 -19.49 30.94
C SER A 728 1.45 -18.19 31.46
N ARG A 729 0.45 -18.27 32.35
CA ARG A 729 -0.18 -17.12 33.01
C ARG A 729 0.72 -16.51 34.09
N ASP A 730 1.47 -17.32 34.85
CA ASP A 730 2.43 -16.82 35.85
C ASP A 730 3.50 -15.92 35.17
N LEU A 731 3.94 -16.28 33.95
CA LEU A 731 4.88 -15.45 33.17
C LEU A 731 4.33 -14.07 32.79
N ILE A 732 3.01 -13.93 32.66
CA ILE A 732 2.36 -12.64 32.38
C ILE A 732 2.33 -11.81 33.67
N GLU A 733 1.90 -12.43 34.77
CA GLU A 733 1.88 -11.82 36.11
C GLU A 733 3.28 -11.31 36.50
N ASP A 734 4.32 -12.11 36.30
CA ASP A 734 5.72 -11.76 36.62
C ASP A 734 6.22 -10.59 35.76
N LYS A 735 5.92 -10.60 34.45
CA LYS A 735 6.26 -9.48 33.56
C LYS A 735 5.63 -8.15 33.98
N TRP A 736 4.39 -8.16 34.44
CA TRP A 736 3.73 -6.95 34.95
C TRP A 736 4.44 -6.42 36.19
N ASN A 737 4.81 -7.32 37.11
CA ASN A 737 5.56 -6.97 38.31
C ASN A 737 6.92 -6.35 37.94
N ASP A 738 7.68 -6.99 37.06
CA ASP A 738 8.98 -6.51 36.61
C ASP A 738 8.88 -5.13 35.97
N TYR A 739 7.85 -4.89 35.15
CA TYR A 739 7.67 -3.62 34.48
C TYR A 739 7.41 -2.47 35.47
N VAL A 740 6.53 -2.69 36.44
CA VAL A 740 6.23 -1.70 37.49
C VAL A 740 7.45 -1.51 38.42
N VAL A 741 8.12 -2.59 38.83
CA VAL A 741 9.31 -2.51 39.68
C VAL A 741 10.43 -1.73 39.00
N ASN A 742 10.71 -1.99 37.73
CA ASN A 742 11.74 -1.26 36.97
C ASN A 742 11.38 0.22 36.82
N ALA A 743 10.11 0.54 36.56
CA ALA A 743 9.66 1.93 36.53
C ALA A 743 9.86 2.60 37.89
N ILE A 744 9.45 1.95 38.98
CA ILE A 744 9.64 2.40 40.36
C ILE A 744 11.13 2.64 40.65
N LYS A 745 12.03 1.71 40.32
CA LYS A 745 13.49 1.86 40.52
C LYS A 745 14.06 3.08 39.76
N ASN A 746 13.54 3.37 38.58
CA ASN A 746 14.02 4.46 37.73
C ASN A 746 13.46 5.84 38.09
N THR A 747 12.29 5.88 38.75
CA THR A 747 11.52 7.12 38.94
C THR A 747 11.35 7.51 40.40
N ALA A 748 11.26 6.55 41.32
CA ALA A 748 11.15 6.82 42.74
C ALA A 748 12.54 7.11 43.33
N ASN A 749 12.68 8.25 44.00
CA ASN A 749 13.88 8.56 44.79
C ASN A 749 13.90 7.70 46.06
N MET A 750 14.41 6.47 45.94
CA MET A 750 14.49 5.53 47.06
C MET A 750 15.76 5.70 47.88
N GLU A 751 15.61 5.97 49.17
CA GLU A 751 16.68 5.81 50.15
C GLU A 751 16.64 4.39 50.72
N THR A 752 17.80 3.75 50.92
CA THR A 752 17.92 2.43 51.53
C THR A 752 18.72 2.48 52.83
N GLU A 753 18.32 1.69 53.81
CA GLU A 753 19.01 1.49 55.08
C GLU A 753 19.61 0.07 55.14
N ASN A 754 20.89 -0.03 55.48
CA ASN A 754 21.56 -1.31 55.67
C ASN A 754 21.27 -1.85 57.08
N THR A 755 20.59 -2.99 57.17
CA THR A 755 20.46 -3.77 58.42
C THR A 755 21.47 -4.93 58.43
N MET A 756 21.67 -5.58 59.59
CA MET A 756 22.70 -6.63 59.78
C MET A 756 22.68 -7.76 58.71
N PHE A 757 21.55 -8.00 58.05
CA PHE A 757 21.39 -9.09 57.07
C PHE A 757 20.69 -8.69 55.77
N GLU A 758 20.11 -7.48 55.64
CA GLU A 758 19.34 -7.05 54.45
C GLU A 758 19.39 -5.52 54.26
N THR A 759 19.40 -5.05 53.00
CA THR A 759 19.08 -3.67 52.60
C THR A 759 17.57 -3.46 52.65
N LYS A 760 17.08 -2.52 53.44
CA LYS A 760 15.65 -2.15 53.53
C LYS A 760 15.37 -0.78 52.92
N ILE A 761 14.18 -0.60 52.37
CA ILE A 761 13.72 0.69 51.84
C ILE A 761 13.36 1.60 53.02
N LYS A 762 13.95 2.78 53.05
CA LYS A 762 13.64 3.83 54.01
C LYS A 762 12.41 4.59 53.51
N THR A 763 11.30 4.39 54.19
CA THR A 763 9.99 4.98 53.84
C THR A 763 9.17 5.20 55.11
N ASP A 764 8.20 6.10 55.07
CA ASP A 764 7.23 6.29 56.14
C ASP A 764 5.99 5.40 55.96
N SER A 765 5.81 4.81 54.78
CA SER A 765 4.71 3.88 54.50
C SER A 765 4.83 2.62 55.34
N LYS A 766 3.85 2.40 56.23
CA LYS A 766 3.69 1.15 56.98
C LYS A 766 3.48 -0.04 56.03
N LEU A 767 2.79 0.18 54.90
CA LEU A 767 2.51 -0.88 53.93
C LEU A 767 3.78 -1.35 53.24
N ILE A 768 4.62 -0.44 52.76
CA ILE A 768 5.89 -0.82 52.12
C ILE A 768 6.81 -1.53 53.12
N LYS A 769 6.93 -1.05 54.37
CA LYS A 769 7.75 -1.70 55.42
C LYS A 769 7.38 -3.16 55.68
N VAL A 770 6.11 -3.51 55.53
CA VAL A 770 5.59 -4.82 55.89
C VAL A 770 5.45 -5.74 54.67
N PHE A 771 4.97 -5.21 53.54
CA PHE A 771 4.74 -5.96 52.30
C PHE A 771 6.03 -6.12 51.47
N CYS A 772 6.75 -5.02 51.23
CA CYS A 772 7.95 -4.99 50.39
C CYS A 772 9.06 -4.18 51.08
N PRO A 773 9.64 -4.69 52.19
CA PRO A 773 10.73 -4.01 52.89
C PRO A 773 11.99 -3.87 52.04
N SER A 774 12.14 -4.70 51.00
CA SER A 774 13.21 -4.65 50.00
C SER A 774 12.67 -5.06 48.63
N ILE A 775 13.18 -4.43 47.57
CA ILE A 775 12.92 -4.82 46.18
C ILE A 775 14.11 -5.66 45.71
N LEU A 776 13.84 -6.87 45.20
CA LEU A 776 14.87 -7.75 44.65
C LEU A 776 15.17 -7.38 43.20
N ASP A 777 16.26 -7.93 42.65
CA ASP A 777 16.54 -7.80 41.22
C ASP A 777 15.45 -8.46 40.36
N ASP A 778 14.82 -9.52 40.88
CA ASP A 778 13.75 -10.30 40.22
C ASP A 778 12.32 -9.90 40.65
N GLY A 779 12.10 -8.66 41.12
CA GLY A 779 10.76 -8.12 41.41
C GLY A 779 10.33 -8.08 42.88
N PHE A 780 9.02 -8.12 43.14
CA PHE A 780 8.44 -8.11 44.48
C PHE A 780 8.54 -9.48 45.16
N ARG A 781 8.90 -9.52 46.45
CA ARG A 781 8.99 -10.78 47.24
C ARG A 781 7.63 -11.47 47.43
N THR A 782 6.54 -10.70 47.36
CA THR A 782 5.16 -11.13 47.57
C THR A 782 4.30 -10.75 46.37
N ASN A 783 3.31 -11.58 46.03
CA ASN A 783 2.44 -11.31 44.89
C ASN A 783 1.55 -10.08 45.21
N PRO A 784 1.55 -9.02 44.38
CA PRO A 784 0.74 -7.82 44.59
C PRO A 784 -0.77 -8.08 44.75
N SER A 785 -1.31 -9.18 44.20
CA SER A 785 -2.71 -9.55 44.40
C SER A 785 -3.08 -9.73 45.88
N GLU A 786 -2.16 -10.20 46.72
CA GLU A 786 -2.40 -10.34 48.17
C GLU A 786 -2.74 -9.00 48.82
N LEU A 787 -2.12 -7.93 48.33
CA LEU A 787 -2.30 -6.58 48.85
C LEU A 787 -3.72 -6.07 48.57
N PHE A 788 -4.24 -6.38 47.38
CA PHE A 788 -5.65 -6.11 47.04
C PHE A 788 -6.61 -6.87 47.96
N TRP A 789 -6.42 -8.17 48.16
CA TRP A 789 -7.31 -8.96 49.02
C TRP A 789 -7.30 -8.48 50.48
N VAL A 790 -6.13 -8.16 51.02
CA VAL A 790 -5.98 -7.68 52.40
C VAL A 790 -6.57 -6.28 52.59
N ILE A 791 -6.39 -5.37 51.63
CA ILE A 791 -6.78 -3.96 51.79
C ILE A 791 -8.22 -3.70 51.35
N CYS A 792 -8.67 -4.32 50.27
CA CYS A 792 -9.97 -4.03 49.65
C CYS A 792 -11.04 -5.05 50.03
N VAL A 793 -10.70 -6.33 50.23
CA VAL A 793 -11.70 -7.40 50.40
C VAL A 793 -11.85 -7.86 51.85
N ASN A 794 -10.76 -8.03 52.61
CA ASN A 794 -10.82 -8.42 54.03
C ASN A 794 -11.70 -7.52 54.92
N PRO A 795 -11.81 -6.20 54.69
CA PRO A 795 -12.76 -5.37 55.44
C PRO A 795 -14.24 -5.75 55.24
N LEU A 796 -14.57 -6.41 54.12
CA LEU A 796 -15.93 -6.82 53.74
C LEU A 796 -16.29 -8.23 54.24
N VAL A 797 -15.30 -9.01 54.67
CA VAL A 797 -15.43 -10.44 55.00
C VAL A 797 -15.32 -10.67 56.52
N PRO A 798 -16.13 -11.56 57.12
CA PRO A 798 -16.00 -11.93 58.54
C PRO A 798 -14.59 -12.47 58.86
N GLU A 799 -14.10 -12.23 60.08
CA GLU A 799 -12.70 -12.54 60.46
C GLU A 799 -12.26 -13.97 60.15
N GLU A 800 -13.15 -14.95 60.36
CA GLU A 800 -12.90 -16.38 60.14
C GLU A 800 -12.69 -16.76 58.67
N LYS A 801 -13.17 -15.91 57.74
CA LYS A 801 -13.13 -16.14 56.29
C LYS A 801 -12.20 -15.19 55.55
N ARG A 802 -11.44 -14.36 56.28
CA ARG A 802 -10.49 -13.41 55.67
C ARG A 802 -9.40 -14.12 54.88
N PHE A 803 -8.91 -13.46 53.84
CA PHE A 803 -7.72 -13.86 53.12
C PHE A 803 -6.48 -13.72 54.01
N HIS A 804 -5.64 -14.75 54.02
CA HIS A 804 -4.36 -14.75 54.73
C HIS A 804 -3.22 -14.76 53.71
N SER A 805 -2.28 -13.81 53.83
CA SER A 805 -1.16 -13.73 52.90
C SER A 805 -0.18 -14.88 53.11
N SER A 806 0.63 -15.17 52.08
CA SER A 806 1.61 -16.26 52.10
C SER A 806 2.62 -16.15 53.25
N PHE A 807 2.92 -14.94 53.72
CA PHE A 807 3.86 -14.67 54.81
C PHE A 807 3.21 -14.07 56.07
N SER A 808 1.87 -14.05 56.14
CA SER A 808 1.10 -13.43 57.22
C SER A 808 1.53 -11.98 57.53
N TRP A 809 1.95 -11.24 56.50
CA TRP A 809 2.46 -9.87 56.66
C TRP A 809 1.35 -8.92 57.12
N GLU A 810 0.09 -9.20 56.79
CA GLU A 810 -1.08 -8.40 57.18
C GLU A 810 -1.22 -8.23 58.69
N LYS A 811 -0.76 -9.21 59.49
CA LYS A 811 -0.82 -9.15 60.96
C LYS A 811 0.02 -8.01 61.52
N LYS A 812 1.15 -7.71 60.88
CA LYS A 812 2.09 -6.65 61.26
C LYS A 812 1.66 -5.26 60.78
N LEU A 813 0.58 -5.16 60.01
CA LEU A 813 0.05 -3.88 59.52
C LEU A 813 -0.79 -3.16 60.59
N ASN A 814 -1.42 -3.96 61.47
CA ASN A 814 -2.28 -3.50 62.58
C ASN A 814 -1.51 -3.31 63.90
N ASP A 815 -0.26 -3.78 63.95
CA ASP A 815 0.72 -3.50 65.01
C ASP A 815 1.41 -2.14 64.77
#